data_AF-A0A3D4ZZX9-F1
#
_entry.id   AF-A0A3D4ZZX9-F1
#
_cell.length_a   1.000
_cell.length_b   1.000
_cell.length_c   1.000
_cell.angle_alpha   90.00
_cell.angle_beta   90.00
_cell.angle_gamma   90.00
#
_symmetry.space_group_name_H-M   'P 1'
#
loop_
_entity.id
_entity.type
_entity.pdbx_description
1 polymer ?
#
loop_
_entity_poly.entity_id
_entity_poly.type
_entity_poly.pdbx_seq_one_letter_code
_entity_poly.pdbx_strand_id
1 'polypeptide(L)'
;MRALRGEQAMTRQTGRFTSAAALISAITALAASLCAANPVPLPEHWMAGRPIPAEAVPVDLVSEKLVAHISSYRLPEEREPSARLHFARADVSITYTLRSEADVDIPIVFPITEQPEDVVFELNDEAVRAETIADTRMYATCEDRWVAAIEKYIDGDPVLAGLRDEAMAMRDPHPPANQAEADARMQRHLKRHLLIKSRAERRFDELGVPDAQTLGSWLSDYLLDDWHTRVYLVRDIDPDATAEHLRLSATRDLAVAFDANAPDPTALWSGADAGKRRPSAMHQRWFLISAVLRLHAGDNRFIVRYKQPVSFGNAGYELPEGARRPESDVMQASIFEFILRTARFWRSMGGLDVTIHLPRGTVYADCNLPDATISLTGDDPTVTCTTAGVPDANLSVVFADFKVLSDPRDWMAAFRRERPGAPKAVLNAIWDRPLKGEGSHNTVPVADEKIVVTGSNDGFLTVCDRAHGNVIHEIEAGGAVGGVVILPDALLVGLETHSRGWKRELGLARFDRTTGERIWAQSVVSLDHHGHDVRPVDAGPVVLGCAVGGPVLAVDAADGGLLWEKPGAFSGIALSPDGLTAYLAGVTAERLEATPRDARASAALAELMAVDVTTGEVMWRRPCGHSCSAPALWGDKLVVMGRHERLARPFLACVLSADGETLWEMAQPGEVGGFNSIQATMVRGDRLLVMHDKGIDVYDLEHNGKRAARVHYDFYLSIPPAVAGQRAYVPLSLGGMQVFDLDTGEMLHELICARAGCTALVDGDELFTLEWSGLLTKWSPEARPLQPAPAVAETGWSGTPPGDLPEVLRTLTGDGR
;
A
#
# COMPACT_ATOMS: atom_id res chain seq x y z
N MET A 1 13.03 -91.69 -16.87
CA MET A 1 11.88 -91.25 -16.03
C MET A 1 12.36 -90.62 -14.73
N ARG A 2 12.85 -89.37 -14.81
CA ARG A 2 13.02 -88.41 -13.70
C ARG A 2 13.42 -87.06 -14.30
N ALA A 3 12.47 -86.47 -15.02
CA ALA A 3 12.50 -85.09 -15.51
C ALA A 3 11.05 -84.75 -15.85
N LEU A 4 10.29 -84.29 -14.85
CA LEU A 4 8.94 -83.72 -14.95
C LEU A 4 8.45 -83.48 -13.50
N ARG A 5 8.90 -82.38 -12.88
CA ARG A 5 8.28 -81.77 -11.67
C ARG A 5 8.88 -80.41 -11.29
N GLY A 6 9.43 -79.65 -12.25
CA GLY A 6 10.05 -78.35 -11.99
C GLY A 6 9.35 -77.13 -12.62
N GLU A 7 8.44 -77.30 -13.59
CA GLU A 7 7.99 -76.19 -14.45
C GLU A 7 6.60 -75.59 -14.15
N GLN A 8 5.86 -76.08 -13.16
CA GLN A 8 4.50 -75.58 -12.90
C GLN A 8 4.39 -74.48 -11.83
N ALA A 9 5.49 -74.05 -11.21
CA ALA A 9 5.45 -73.01 -10.16
C ALA A 9 5.78 -71.59 -10.66
N MET A 10 6.46 -71.41 -11.80
CA MET A 10 6.86 -70.08 -12.29
C MET A 10 5.82 -69.37 -13.16
N THR A 11 4.87 -70.08 -13.76
CA THR A 11 3.90 -69.47 -14.70
C THR A 11 2.68 -68.82 -14.04
N ARG A 12 2.49 -68.98 -12.72
CA ARG A 12 1.42 -68.29 -11.96
C ARG A 12 1.87 -67.00 -11.26
N GLN A 13 3.17 -66.74 -11.19
CA GLN A 13 3.70 -65.56 -10.50
C GLN A 13 3.88 -64.37 -11.44
N THR A 14 4.11 -64.59 -12.74
CA THR A 14 4.26 -63.53 -13.75
C THR A 14 2.94 -62.84 -14.12
N GLY A 15 1.79 -63.51 -14.00
CA GLY A 15 0.47 -62.92 -14.27
C GLY A 15 -0.04 -61.95 -13.19
N ARG A 16 0.50 -62.02 -11.96
CA ARG A 16 0.15 -61.09 -10.86
C ARG A 16 0.99 -59.81 -10.87
N PHE A 17 2.21 -59.86 -11.41
CA PHE A 17 3.06 -58.67 -11.53
C PHE A 17 2.67 -57.77 -12.70
N THR A 18 2.19 -58.33 -13.81
CA THR A 18 1.70 -57.53 -14.95
C THR A 18 0.38 -56.83 -14.66
N SER A 19 -0.51 -57.45 -13.88
CA SER A 19 -1.77 -56.83 -13.45
C SER A 19 -1.56 -55.77 -12.37
N ALA A 20 -0.63 -55.95 -11.42
CA ALA A 20 -0.25 -54.92 -10.46
C ALA A 20 0.47 -53.75 -11.12
N ALA A 21 1.37 -53.98 -12.08
CA ALA A 21 2.06 -52.91 -12.81
C ALA A 21 1.12 -52.14 -13.75
N ALA A 22 0.16 -52.81 -14.38
CA ALA A 22 -0.88 -52.17 -15.18
C ALA A 22 -1.86 -51.37 -14.31
N LEU A 23 -2.22 -51.89 -13.12
CA LEU A 23 -3.07 -51.18 -12.17
C LEU A 23 -2.34 -49.98 -11.55
N ILE A 24 -1.06 -50.11 -11.21
CA ILE A 24 -0.22 -49.00 -10.73
C ILE A 24 -0.04 -47.98 -11.86
N SER A 25 0.27 -48.40 -13.09
CA SER A 25 0.37 -47.45 -14.22
C SER A 25 -0.97 -46.79 -14.55
N ALA A 26 -2.10 -47.50 -14.41
CA ALA A 26 -3.42 -46.92 -14.56
C ALA A 26 -3.75 -45.96 -13.43
N ILE A 27 -3.43 -46.28 -12.16
CA ILE A 27 -3.62 -45.39 -11.01
C ILE A 27 -2.68 -44.19 -11.09
N THR A 28 -1.44 -44.35 -11.54
CA THR A 28 -0.48 -43.27 -11.71
C THR A 28 -0.83 -42.39 -12.92
N ALA A 29 -1.36 -42.97 -14.01
CA ALA A 29 -1.89 -42.20 -15.13
C ALA A 29 -3.21 -41.50 -14.76
N LEU A 30 -4.09 -42.13 -13.97
CA LEU A 30 -5.31 -41.51 -13.45
C LEU A 30 -4.96 -40.41 -12.45
N ALA A 31 -4.00 -40.64 -11.54
CA ALA A 31 -3.52 -39.66 -10.58
C ALA A 31 -2.77 -38.51 -11.27
N ALA A 32 -1.98 -38.78 -12.30
CA ALA A 32 -1.34 -37.75 -13.12
C ALA A 32 -2.38 -36.95 -13.92
N SER A 33 -3.41 -37.59 -14.49
CA SER A 33 -4.52 -36.88 -15.15
C SER A 33 -5.45 -36.14 -14.18
N LEU A 34 -5.57 -36.61 -12.92
CA LEU A 34 -6.27 -35.93 -11.83
C LEU A 34 -5.44 -34.78 -11.23
N CYS A 35 -4.10 -34.81 -11.38
CA CYS A 35 -3.18 -33.76 -10.96
C CYS A 35 -2.77 -32.78 -12.08
N ALA A 36 -3.07 -33.07 -13.36
CA ALA A 36 -2.61 -32.27 -14.51
C ALA A 36 -3.59 -31.17 -14.96
N ALA A 37 -4.75 -31.02 -14.34
CA ALA A 37 -5.57 -29.82 -14.51
C ALA A 37 -5.12 -28.78 -13.47
N ASN A 38 -3.97 -28.15 -13.70
CA ASN A 38 -3.48 -27.08 -12.84
C ASN A 38 -4.43 -25.87 -12.97
N PRO A 39 -5.18 -25.48 -11.93
CA PRO A 39 -5.89 -24.21 -11.97
C PRO A 39 -4.83 -23.12 -11.81
N VAL A 40 -4.78 -22.15 -12.71
CA VAL A 40 -3.88 -20.97 -12.63
C VAL A 40 -4.71 -19.79 -12.14
N PRO A 41 -4.11 -18.84 -11.43
CA PRO A 41 -4.79 -17.67 -10.89
C PRO A 41 -5.63 -16.95 -11.95
N LEU A 42 -6.87 -16.67 -11.57
CA LEU A 42 -7.68 -15.57 -12.08
C LEU A 42 -6.97 -14.22 -11.81
N PRO A 43 -6.80 -13.34 -12.80
CA PRO A 43 -6.38 -11.96 -12.56
C PRO A 43 -7.45 -11.14 -11.81
N GLU A 44 -7.09 -9.95 -11.35
CA GLU A 44 -7.83 -9.09 -10.41
C GLU A 44 -8.98 -8.30 -11.07
N HIS A 45 -9.68 -8.88 -12.03
CA HIS A 45 -10.53 -8.15 -12.96
C HIS A 45 -11.93 -8.73 -13.11
N TRP A 46 -12.84 -7.94 -13.67
CA TRP A 46 -14.23 -8.33 -13.87
C TRP A 46 -14.33 -9.53 -14.84
N MET A 47 -14.85 -10.64 -14.33
CA MET A 47 -14.97 -11.94 -14.97
C MET A 47 -16.33 -12.56 -14.72
N ALA A 48 -16.86 -13.18 -15.76
CA ALA A 48 -17.83 -14.25 -15.65
C ALA A 48 -17.19 -15.57 -16.09
N GLY A 49 -17.76 -16.70 -15.70
CA GLY A 49 -17.14 -18.00 -15.91
C GLY A 49 -17.96 -19.03 -16.66
N ARG A 50 -17.42 -20.25 -16.72
CA ARG A 50 -18.12 -21.43 -17.23
C ARG A 50 -19.06 -22.02 -16.17
N PRO A 51 -20.14 -22.72 -16.57
CA PRO A 51 -20.96 -23.48 -15.63
C PRO A 51 -20.13 -24.58 -14.97
N ILE A 52 -20.25 -24.66 -13.65
CA ILE A 52 -19.58 -25.64 -12.80
C ILE A 52 -20.64 -26.53 -12.15
N PRO A 53 -20.72 -27.81 -12.54
CA PRO A 53 -21.53 -28.79 -11.82
C PRO A 53 -21.09 -28.87 -10.35
N ALA A 54 -22.05 -29.03 -9.43
CA ALA A 54 -21.75 -29.17 -7.99
C ALA A 54 -20.91 -30.42 -7.66
N GLU A 55 -20.96 -31.44 -8.52
CA GLU A 55 -20.21 -32.68 -8.42
C GLU A 55 -19.84 -33.20 -9.83
N ALA A 56 -18.97 -34.21 -9.90
CA ALA A 56 -18.61 -34.79 -11.19
C ALA A 56 -19.82 -35.47 -11.85
N VAL A 57 -20.17 -35.07 -13.08
CA VAL A 57 -21.35 -35.55 -13.80
C VAL A 57 -20.98 -36.36 -15.04
N PRO A 58 -21.79 -37.36 -15.45
CA PRO A 58 -21.56 -38.17 -16.64
C PRO A 58 -21.93 -37.43 -17.94
N VAL A 59 -21.51 -36.17 -18.07
CA VAL A 59 -21.87 -35.28 -19.19
C VAL A 59 -20.61 -34.74 -19.85
N ASP A 60 -20.58 -34.82 -21.18
CA ASP A 60 -19.52 -34.26 -22.00
C ASP A 60 -19.87 -32.82 -22.41
N LEU A 61 -18.95 -31.87 -22.20
CA LEU A 61 -19.04 -30.55 -22.80
C LEU A 61 -18.43 -30.65 -24.21
N VAL A 62 -19.27 -30.91 -25.22
CA VAL A 62 -18.86 -31.21 -26.60
C VAL A 62 -18.27 -29.99 -27.30
N SER A 63 -18.83 -28.81 -27.06
CA SER A 63 -18.28 -27.55 -27.59
C SER A 63 -18.77 -26.36 -26.79
N GLU A 64 -17.99 -25.29 -26.84
CA GLU A 64 -18.29 -24.00 -26.26
C GLU A 64 -18.01 -22.90 -27.28
N LYS A 65 -18.98 -22.00 -27.44
CA LYS A 65 -18.85 -20.81 -28.27
C LYS A 65 -19.10 -19.57 -27.43
N LEU A 66 -18.07 -18.77 -27.19
CA LEU A 66 -18.12 -17.49 -26.49
C LEU A 66 -18.10 -16.34 -27.51
N VAL A 67 -19.09 -15.47 -27.45
CA VAL A 67 -19.13 -14.21 -28.20
C VAL A 67 -19.30 -13.06 -27.21
N ALA A 68 -18.42 -12.07 -27.26
CA ALA A 68 -18.55 -10.85 -26.46
C ALA A 68 -18.51 -9.63 -27.37
N HIS A 69 -19.45 -8.71 -27.19
CA HIS A 69 -19.45 -7.40 -27.85
C HIS A 69 -19.13 -6.31 -26.84
N ILE A 70 -17.96 -5.71 -26.97
CA ILE A 70 -17.50 -4.66 -26.07
C ILE A 70 -17.85 -3.30 -26.68
N SER A 71 -18.75 -2.58 -26.01
CA SER A 71 -19.14 -1.22 -26.40
C SER A 71 -18.44 -0.18 -25.51
N SER A 72 -18.01 0.93 -26.12
CA SER A 72 -17.51 2.08 -25.35
C SER A 72 -18.68 2.70 -24.58
N TYR A 73 -18.57 2.78 -23.27
CA TYR A 73 -19.58 3.35 -22.39
C TYR A 73 -19.14 4.74 -21.93
N ARG A 74 -19.93 5.78 -22.26
CA ARG A 74 -19.82 7.09 -21.59
C ARG A 74 -20.74 7.07 -20.38
N LEU A 75 -20.19 7.31 -19.19
CA LEU A 75 -20.99 7.57 -18.00
C LEU A 75 -21.91 8.78 -18.23
N PRO A 76 -23.13 8.80 -17.65
CA PRO A 76 -24.00 9.97 -17.66
C PRO A 76 -23.29 11.18 -17.05
N GLU A 77 -23.37 12.36 -17.69
CA GLU A 77 -22.69 13.60 -17.28
C GLU A 77 -22.99 14.06 -15.83
N GLU A 78 -24.03 13.52 -15.19
CA GLU A 78 -24.48 13.93 -13.85
C GLU A 78 -23.75 13.24 -12.67
N ARG A 79 -22.75 12.38 -12.94
CA ARG A 79 -21.86 11.79 -11.92
C ARG A 79 -20.39 12.05 -12.24
N GLU A 80 -19.92 13.29 -12.18
CA GLU A 80 -18.53 13.52 -11.76
C GLU A 80 -18.50 13.53 -10.23
N PRO A 81 -17.68 12.67 -9.60
CA PRO A 81 -16.32 13.13 -9.30
C PRO A 81 -15.24 12.03 -9.35
N SER A 82 -14.01 12.42 -9.69
CA SER A 82 -12.74 11.70 -9.46
C SER A 82 -12.72 10.17 -9.64
N ALA A 83 -12.15 9.71 -10.76
CA ALA A 83 -11.46 8.42 -10.91
C ALA A 83 -12.27 7.10 -10.96
N ARG A 84 -13.59 7.10 -11.20
CA ARG A 84 -14.28 5.84 -11.58
C ARG A 84 -14.34 5.69 -13.10
N LEU A 85 -13.50 4.79 -13.61
CA LEU A 85 -13.16 4.63 -15.02
C LEU A 85 -13.69 3.28 -15.56
N HIS A 86 -15.00 3.16 -15.70
CA HIS A 86 -15.59 2.07 -16.50
C HIS A 86 -15.85 2.58 -17.92
N PHE A 87 -14.86 2.43 -18.81
CA PHE A 87 -14.96 2.92 -20.18
C PHE A 87 -15.71 1.98 -21.13
N ALA A 88 -16.01 0.75 -20.71
CA ALA A 88 -16.62 -0.24 -21.57
C ALA A 88 -17.49 -1.26 -20.82
N ARG A 89 -18.49 -1.78 -21.54
CA ARG A 89 -19.34 -2.90 -21.12
C ARG A 89 -19.31 -3.98 -22.20
N ALA A 90 -19.35 -5.23 -21.77
CA ALA A 90 -19.40 -6.39 -22.65
C ALA A 90 -20.79 -7.03 -22.61
N ASP A 91 -21.45 -7.11 -23.77
CA ASP A 91 -22.59 -7.98 -23.99
C ASP A 91 -22.06 -9.38 -24.30
N VAL A 92 -22.20 -10.31 -23.36
CA VAL A 92 -21.63 -11.65 -23.47
C VAL A 92 -22.72 -12.67 -23.78
N SER A 93 -22.46 -13.53 -24.77
CA SER A 93 -23.28 -14.70 -25.11
C SER A 93 -22.40 -15.93 -25.23
N ILE A 94 -22.75 -16.98 -24.50
CA ILE A 94 -22.07 -18.27 -24.55
C ILE A 94 -23.06 -19.34 -24.96
N THR A 95 -22.66 -20.21 -25.87
CA THR A 95 -23.41 -21.43 -26.25
C THR A 95 -22.57 -22.65 -25.92
N TYR A 96 -23.10 -23.50 -25.04
CA TYR A 96 -22.55 -24.80 -24.68
C TYR A 96 -23.35 -25.90 -25.39
N THR A 97 -22.64 -26.89 -25.93
CA THR A 97 -23.23 -28.16 -26.38
C THR A 97 -22.85 -29.22 -25.37
N LEU A 98 -23.84 -29.74 -24.64
CA LEU A 98 -23.67 -30.71 -23.56
C LEU A 98 -24.25 -32.06 -24.00
N ARG A 99 -23.49 -33.15 -23.89
CA ARG A 99 -23.97 -34.50 -24.23
C ARG A 99 -24.14 -35.33 -22.97
N SER A 100 -25.35 -35.82 -22.75
CA SER A 100 -25.68 -36.74 -21.66
C SER A 100 -26.03 -38.12 -22.20
N GLU A 101 -25.71 -39.18 -21.45
CA GLU A 101 -26.10 -40.56 -21.79
C GLU A 101 -27.52 -40.92 -21.31
N ALA A 102 -28.05 -40.15 -20.37
CA ALA A 102 -29.36 -40.35 -19.78
C ALA A 102 -30.00 -39.01 -19.43
N ASP A 103 -31.30 -39.03 -19.12
CA ASP A 103 -31.95 -37.87 -18.54
C ASP A 103 -31.37 -37.63 -17.13
N VAL A 104 -30.88 -36.42 -16.88
CA VAL A 104 -30.17 -36.08 -15.64
C VAL A 104 -30.39 -34.61 -15.27
N ASP A 105 -30.66 -34.38 -13.99
CA ASP A 105 -30.73 -33.04 -13.41
C ASP A 105 -29.35 -32.69 -12.85
N ILE A 106 -28.75 -31.61 -13.35
CA ILE A 106 -27.40 -31.18 -12.97
C ILE A 106 -27.48 -29.81 -12.32
N PRO A 107 -27.29 -29.71 -10.99
CA PRO A 107 -27.10 -28.42 -10.34
C PRO A 107 -25.78 -27.82 -10.81
N ILE A 108 -25.84 -26.60 -11.35
CA ILE A 108 -24.69 -25.83 -11.77
C ILE A 108 -24.58 -24.54 -10.97
N VAL A 109 -23.35 -24.06 -10.86
CA VAL A 109 -23.01 -22.73 -10.39
C VAL A 109 -22.25 -22.01 -11.48
N PHE A 110 -22.59 -20.76 -11.73
CA PHE A 110 -21.96 -19.91 -12.73
C PHE A 110 -21.41 -18.65 -12.02
N PRO A 111 -20.09 -18.55 -11.83
CA PRO A 111 -19.47 -17.46 -11.10
C PRO A 111 -19.40 -16.20 -11.96
N ILE A 112 -19.72 -15.05 -11.36
CA ILE A 112 -19.57 -13.73 -11.96
C ILE A 112 -19.08 -12.76 -10.88
N THR A 113 -18.07 -11.97 -11.21
CA THR A 113 -17.67 -10.81 -10.40
C THR A 113 -18.55 -9.63 -10.77
N GLU A 114 -19.04 -8.89 -9.79
CA GLU A 114 -20.09 -7.88 -9.92
C GLU A 114 -21.48 -8.41 -10.27
N GLN A 115 -22.50 -7.60 -10.00
CA GLN A 115 -23.88 -7.97 -10.21
C GLN A 115 -24.15 -8.02 -11.72
N PRO A 116 -24.40 -9.20 -12.29
CA PRO A 116 -24.64 -9.31 -13.72
C PRO A 116 -25.98 -8.67 -14.08
N GLU A 117 -26.01 -7.98 -15.22
CA GLU A 117 -27.24 -7.42 -15.78
C GLU A 117 -27.78 -8.34 -16.87
N ASP A 118 -29.11 -8.35 -17.03
CA ASP A 118 -29.79 -9.06 -18.12
C ASP A 118 -29.41 -10.55 -18.26
N VAL A 119 -29.23 -11.24 -17.13
CA VAL A 119 -28.90 -12.67 -17.15
C VAL A 119 -30.06 -13.49 -17.72
N VAL A 120 -29.76 -14.24 -18.77
CA VAL A 120 -30.69 -15.17 -19.41
C VAL A 120 -30.01 -16.52 -19.58
N PHE A 121 -30.62 -17.57 -19.02
CA PHE A 121 -30.20 -18.96 -19.19
C PHE A 121 -31.27 -19.68 -20.03
N GLU A 122 -30.87 -20.31 -21.12
CA GLU A 122 -31.76 -21.09 -22.01
C GLU A 122 -31.19 -22.50 -22.17
N LEU A 123 -32.01 -23.53 -22.06
CA LEU A 123 -31.65 -24.92 -22.30
C LEU A 123 -32.63 -25.49 -23.33
N ASN A 124 -32.12 -25.93 -24.49
CA ASN A 124 -32.92 -26.44 -25.60
C ASN A 124 -34.05 -25.46 -26.00
N ASP A 125 -33.69 -24.17 -26.08
CA ASP A 125 -34.61 -23.05 -26.38
C ASP A 125 -35.70 -22.78 -25.32
N GLU A 126 -35.62 -23.41 -24.14
CA GLU A 126 -36.47 -23.14 -22.98
C GLU A 126 -35.75 -22.33 -21.92
N ALA A 127 -36.43 -21.36 -21.29
CA ALA A 127 -35.83 -20.57 -20.21
C ALA A 127 -35.56 -21.44 -18.96
N VAL A 128 -34.33 -21.39 -18.46
CA VAL A 128 -33.93 -22.05 -17.22
C VAL A 128 -34.09 -21.06 -16.07
N ARG A 129 -34.77 -21.48 -15.00
CA ARG A 129 -34.84 -20.70 -13.77
C ARG A 129 -33.46 -20.67 -13.12
N ALA A 130 -32.93 -19.46 -12.96
CA ALA A 130 -31.66 -19.20 -12.30
C ALA A 130 -31.89 -18.33 -11.04
N GLU A 131 -31.06 -18.53 -10.02
CA GLU A 131 -31.03 -17.72 -8.81
C GLU A 131 -29.65 -17.09 -8.66
N THR A 132 -29.60 -15.77 -8.48
CA THR A 132 -28.36 -15.06 -8.15
C THR A 132 -28.15 -15.08 -6.64
N ILE A 133 -27.06 -15.70 -6.20
CA ILE A 133 -26.61 -15.82 -4.82
C ILE A 133 -25.45 -14.85 -4.63
N ALA A 134 -25.60 -13.87 -3.74
CA ALA A 134 -24.51 -12.98 -3.36
C ALA A 134 -23.45 -13.74 -2.54
N ASP A 135 -22.19 -13.33 -2.68
CA ASP A 135 -21.08 -13.88 -1.91
C ASP A 135 -21.28 -13.84 -0.41
N THR A 136 -21.88 -12.78 0.14
CA THR A 136 -22.17 -12.69 1.57
C THR A 136 -23.02 -13.84 2.08
N ARG A 137 -24.02 -14.27 1.31
CA ARG A 137 -24.87 -15.42 1.66
C ARG A 137 -24.06 -16.72 1.65
N MET A 138 -23.16 -16.88 0.68
CA MET A 138 -22.26 -18.03 0.60
C MET A 138 -21.25 -18.03 1.75
N TYR A 139 -20.59 -16.91 1.99
CA TYR A 139 -19.59 -16.70 3.02
C TYR A 139 -20.16 -16.94 4.42
N ALA A 140 -21.40 -16.50 4.67
CA ALA A 140 -22.10 -16.76 5.93
C ALA A 140 -22.20 -18.26 6.27
N THR A 141 -22.21 -19.16 5.29
CA THR A 141 -22.22 -20.62 5.55
C THR A 141 -20.89 -21.17 6.07
N CYS A 142 -19.79 -20.45 5.84
CA CYS A 142 -18.44 -20.85 6.22
C CYS A 142 -17.89 -20.07 7.43
N GLU A 143 -18.57 -19.00 7.83
CA GLU A 143 -18.09 -18.01 8.80
C GLU A 143 -17.66 -18.64 10.13
N ASP A 144 -18.48 -19.51 10.72
CA ASP A 144 -18.16 -20.15 12.01
C ASP A 144 -16.84 -20.93 11.95
N ARG A 145 -16.57 -21.60 10.82
CA ARG A 145 -15.32 -22.35 10.61
C ARG A 145 -14.14 -21.42 10.40
N TRP A 146 -14.35 -20.27 9.75
CA TRP A 146 -13.32 -19.25 9.58
C TRP A 146 -12.95 -18.58 10.90
N VAL A 147 -13.94 -18.17 11.67
CA VAL A 147 -13.74 -17.61 13.02
C VAL A 147 -12.97 -18.61 13.87
N ALA A 148 -13.36 -19.89 13.87
CA ALA A 148 -12.63 -20.92 14.61
C ALA A 148 -11.16 -21.07 14.15
N ALA A 149 -10.89 -20.98 12.85
CA ALA A 149 -9.53 -21.01 12.32
C ALA A 149 -8.70 -19.78 12.75
N ILE A 150 -9.30 -18.59 12.71
CA ILE A 150 -8.67 -17.34 13.13
C ILE A 150 -8.37 -17.36 14.63
N GLU A 151 -9.36 -17.67 15.46
CA GLU A 151 -9.17 -17.69 16.92
C GLU A 151 -8.14 -18.74 17.34
N LYS A 152 -8.13 -19.92 16.70
CA LYS A 152 -7.10 -20.94 16.93
C LYS A 152 -5.69 -20.43 16.61
N TYR A 153 -5.53 -19.65 15.53
CA TYR A 153 -4.24 -19.07 15.15
C TYR A 153 -3.81 -17.98 16.14
N ILE A 154 -4.73 -17.08 16.50
CA ILE A 154 -4.51 -16.02 17.50
C ILE A 154 -4.13 -16.63 18.85
N ASP A 155 -4.87 -17.62 19.34
CA ASP A 155 -4.59 -18.30 20.62
C ASP A 155 -3.26 -19.06 20.60
N GLY A 156 -2.79 -19.46 19.42
CA GLY A 156 -1.48 -20.08 19.22
C GLY A 156 -0.30 -19.10 19.32
N ASP A 157 -0.54 -17.79 19.26
CA ASP A 157 0.48 -16.75 19.32
C ASP A 157 0.19 -15.75 20.46
N PRO A 158 0.98 -15.76 21.55
CA PRO A 158 0.73 -14.89 22.70
C PRO A 158 0.73 -13.39 22.39
N VAL A 159 1.46 -12.95 21.35
CA VAL A 159 1.49 -11.54 20.94
C VAL A 159 0.17 -11.18 20.28
N LEU A 160 -0.31 -12.00 19.34
CA LEU A 160 -1.61 -11.79 18.69
C LEU A 160 -2.77 -11.89 19.68
N ALA A 161 -2.72 -12.82 20.63
CA ALA A 161 -3.72 -12.91 21.70
C ALA A 161 -3.75 -11.64 22.57
N GLY A 162 -2.58 -11.08 22.91
CA GLY A 162 -2.49 -9.79 23.60
C GLY A 162 -3.05 -8.63 22.78
N LEU A 163 -2.82 -8.61 21.47
CA LEU A 163 -3.42 -7.61 20.56
C LEU A 163 -4.94 -7.73 20.48
N ARG A 164 -5.49 -8.96 20.51
CA ARG A 164 -6.94 -9.18 20.59
C ARG A 164 -7.52 -8.56 21.86
N ASP A 165 -6.93 -8.85 23.02
CA ASP A 165 -7.41 -8.30 24.30
C ASP A 165 -7.34 -6.77 24.32
N GLU A 166 -6.26 -6.20 23.77
CA GLU A 166 -6.08 -4.75 23.62
C GLU A 166 -7.15 -4.14 22.70
N ALA A 167 -7.36 -4.73 21.52
CA ALA A 167 -8.37 -4.27 20.56
C ALA A 167 -9.79 -4.37 21.13
N MET A 168 -10.11 -5.45 21.85
CA MET A 168 -11.39 -5.63 22.54
C MET A 168 -11.64 -4.53 23.57
N ALA A 169 -10.60 -4.12 24.32
CA ALA A 169 -10.69 -3.00 25.25
C ALA A 169 -10.91 -1.63 24.57
N MET A 170 -10.55 -1.51 23.28
CA MET A 170 -10.76 -0.30 22.46
C MET A 170 -12.10 -0.28 21.71
N ARG A 171 -12.88 -1.36 21.69
CA ARG A 171 -14.13 -1.43 20.92
C ARG A 171 -15.16 -0.43 21.43
N ASP A 172 -15.86 0.22 20.50
CA ASP A 172 -17.03 1.03 20.78
C ASP A 172 -18.27 0.38 20.14
N PRO A 173 -19.12 -0.32 20.92
CA PRO A 173 -20.21 -1.11 20.36
C PRO A 173 -21.41 -0.28 19.89
N HIS A 174 -21.47 1.02 20.19
CA HIS A 174 -22.65 1.84 19.90
C HIS A 174 -22.55 2.46 18.52
N PRO A 175 -23.51 2.30 17.60
CA PRO A 175 -23.48 3.01 16.32
C PRO A 175 -23.48 4.53 16.54
N PRO A 176 -22.81 5.33 15.69
CA PRO A 176 -22.81 6.78 15.83
C PRO A 176 -24.23 7.33 15.71
N ALA A 177 -24.65 8.22 16.62
CA ALA A 177 -26.01 8.76 16.62
C ALA A 177 -26.22 9.81 15.50
N ASN A 178 -25.15 10.37 14.94
CA ASN A 178 -25.18 11.37 13.87
C ASN A 178 -23.85 11.42 13.08
N GLN A 179 -23.81 12.23 12.01
CA GLN A 179 -22.63 12.35 11.14
C GLN A 179 -21.40 12.92 11.85
N ALA A 180 -21.55 13.94 12.70
CA ALA A 180 -20.41 14.52 13.40
C ALA A 180 -19.76 13.52 14.37
N GLU A 181 -20.58 12.69 15.02
CA GLU A 181 -20.12 11.56 15.83
C GLU A 181 -19.47 10.48 14.96
N ALA A 182 -20.00 10.20 13.77
CA ALA A 182 -19.37 9.28 12.80
C ALA A 182 -18.00 9.78 12.34
N ASP A 183 -17.85 11.08 12.05
CA ASP A 183 -16.58 11.69 11.65
C ASP A 183 -15.56 11.66 12.80
N ALA A 184 -15.98 11.98 14.03
CA ALA A 184 -15.11 11.89 15.19
C ALA A 184 -14.71 10.44 15.51
N ARG A 185 -15.66 9.50 15.36
CA ARG A 185 -15.40 8.07 15.50
C ARG A 185 -14.44 7.58 14.42
N MET A 186 -14.57 8.05 13.19
CA MET A 186 -13.67 7.72 12.08
C MET A 186 -12.22 8.03 12.43
N GLN A 187 -11.94 9.22 12.97
CA GLN A 187 -10.59 9.60 13.37
C GLN A 187 -10.04 8.68 14.48
N ARG A 188 -10.85 8.40 15.51
CA ARG A 188 -10.49 7.44 16.58
C ARG A 188 -10.25 6.03 16.03
N HIS A 189 -11.13 5.57 15.16
CA HIS A 189 -11.05 4.27 14.51
C HIS A 189 -9.77 4.16 13.69
N LEU A 190 -9.46 5.13 12.83
CA LEU A 190 -8.26 5.13 12.01
C LEU A 190 -7.00 5.00 12.86
N LYS A 191 -6.90 5.72 13.98
CA LYS A 191 -5.76 5.59 14.88
C LYS A 191 -5.67 4.20 15.52
N ARG A 192 -6.77 3.71 16.11
CA ARG A 192 -6.82 2.38 16.74
C ARG A 192 -6.48 1.29 15.72
N HIS A 193 -7.03 1.41 14.52
CA HIS A 193 -6.77 0.54 13.39
C HIS A 193 -5.28 0.56 13.04
N LEU A 194 -4.68 1.74 12.81
CA LEU A 194 -3.26 1.84 12.47
C LEU A 194 -2.36 1.28 13.58
N LEU A 195 -2.71 1.45 14.86
CA LEU A 195 -1.97 0.89 15.98
C LEU A 195 -1.99 -0.65 15.99
N ILE A 196 -3.18 -1.25 15.95
CA ILE A 196 -3.32 -2.72 15.95
C ILE A 196 -2.74 -3.31 14.67
N LYS A 197 -3.01 -2.69 13.51
CA LYS A 197 -2.44 -3.03 12.21
C LYS A 197 -0.91 -3.04 12.27
N SER A 198 -0.25 -1.96 12.65
CA SER A 198 1.23 -1.91 12.65
C SER A 198 1.86 -3.01 13.50
N ARG A 199 1.26 -3.33 14.66
CA ARG A 199 1.75 -4.42 15.52
C ARG A 199 1.47 -5.79 14.94
N ALA A 200 0.29 -6.01 14.36
CA ALA A 200 -0.05 -7.25 13.67
C ALA A 200 0.84 -7.49 12.44
N GLU A 201 1.06 -6.47 11.59
CA GLU A 201 1.95 -6.52 10.44
C GLU A 201 3.38 -6.88 10.87
N ARG A 202 3.91 -6.21 11.90
CA ARG A 202 5.23 -6.52 12.48
C ARG A 202 5.32 -7.97 12.93
N ARG A 203 4.28 -8.47 13.62
CA ARG A 203 4.26 -9.87 14.09
C ARG A 203 4.18 -10.86 12.93
N PHE A 204 3.39 -10.58 11.90
CA PHE A 204 3.32 -11.40 10.70
C PHE A 204 4.65 -11.45 9.96
N ASP A 205 5.36 -10.33 9.86
CA ASP A 205 6.71 -10.30 9.29
C ASP A 205 7.71 -11.12 10.11
N GLU A 206 7.70 -11.01 11.44
CA GLU A 206 8.53 -11.82 12.34
C GLU A 206 8.29 -13.32 12.14
N LEU A 207 7.03 -13.69 11.87
CA LEU A 207 6.61 -15.04 11.54
C LEU A 207 6.83 -15.39 10.06
N GLY A 208 7.40 -14.50 9.24
CA GLY A 208 7.60 -14.70 7.81
C GLY A 208 6.30 -14.91 7.01
N VAL A 209 5.16 -14.49 7.55
CA VAL A 209 3.87 -14.61 6.88
C VAL A 209 3.86 -13.72 5.64
N PRO A 210 3.56 -14.26 4.44
CA PRO A 210 3.52 -13.48 3.23
C PRO A 210 2.41 -12.42 3.30
N ASP A 211 2.69 -11.25 2.73
CA ASP A 211 1.77 -10.11 2.69
C ASP A 211 1.24 -9.67 4.07
N ALA A 212 2.14 -9.63 5.05
CA ALA A 212 1.91 -9.12 6.39
C ALA A 212 1.11 -7.80 6.43
N GLN A 213 1.37 -6.88 5.51
CA GLN A 213 0.70 -5.57 5.43
C GLN A 213 -0.83 -5.71 5.31
N THR A 214 -1.22 -6.54 4.35
CA THR A 214 -2.61 -6.91 4.19
C THR A 214 -3.11 -7.58 5.46
N LEU A 215 -2.52 -8.71 5.86
CA LEU A 215 -3.12 -9.51 6.93
C LEU A 215 -3.24 -8.72 8.23
N GLY A 216 -2.31 -7.80 8.51
CA GLY A 216 -2.37 -6.90 9.64
C GLY A 216 -3.53 -5.89 9.55
N SER A 217 -3.82 -5.33 8.38
CA SER A 217 -5.01 -4.47 8.19
C SER A 217 -6.31 -5.26 8.39
N TRP A 218 -6.40 -6.48 7.86
CA TRP A 218 -7.60 -7.31 7.96
C TRP A 218 -7.81 -7.78 9.39
N LEU A 219 -6.73 -8.23 10.04
CA LEU A 219 -6.76 -8.65 11.44
C LEU A 219 -7.13 -7.46 12.31
N SER A 220 -6.61 -6.27 12.06
CA SER A 220 -7.00 -5.07 12.80
C SER A 220 -8.49 -4.77 12.68
N ASP A 221 -9.05 -4.80 11.48
CA ASP A 221 -10.50 -4.59 11.27
C ASP A 221 -11.33 -5.70 11.94
N TYR A 222 -10.90 -6.96 11.87
CA TYR A 222 -11.52 -8.10 12.55
C TYR A 222 -11.51 -7.94 14.07
N LEU A 223 -10.37 -7.55 14.66
CA LEU A 223 -10.23 -7.41 16.11
C LEU A 223 -10.94 -6.18 16.66
N LEU A 224 -11.06 -5.10 15.88
CA LEU A 224 -11.82 -3.91 16.29
C LEU A 224 -13.32 -4.02 16.02
N ASP A 225 -13.73 -4.86 15.07
CA ASP A 225 -15.13 -5.14 14.71
C ASP A 225 -15.94 -3.87 14.37
N ASP A 226 -15.29 -2.88 13.74
CA ASP A 226 -15.89 -1.58 13.40
C ASP A 226 -16.06 -1.43 11.88
N TRP A 227 -16.70 -2.43 11.29
CA TRP A 227 -16.90 -2.54 9.84
C TRP A 227 -17.77 -1.41 9.26
N HIS A 228 -18.66 -0.83 10.06
CA HIS A 228 -19.45 0.34 9.64
C HIS A 228 -18.57 1.55 9.36
N THR A 229 -17.58 1.81 10.23
CA THR A 229 -16.61 2.88 10.01
C THR A 229 -15.74 2.56 8.81
N ARG A 230 -15.36 1.30 8.61
CA ARG A 230 -14.62 0.87 7.41
C ARG A 230 -15.38 1.15 6.10
N VAL A 231 -16.69 0.91 6.07
CA VAL A 231 -17.53 1.22 4.89
C VAL A 231 -17.39 2.69 4.49
N TYR A 232 -17.38 3.62 5.45
CA TYR A 232 -17.20 5.04 5.14
C TYR A 232 -15.84 5.35 4.49
N LEU A 233 -14.75 4.65 4.87
CA LEU A 233 -13.44 4.81 4.25
C LEU A 233 -13.39 4.29 2.82
N VAL A 234 -14.13 3.22 2.54
CA VAL A 234 -14.10 2.58 1.22
C VAL A 234 -15.22 3.03 0.31
N ARG A 235 -16.20 3.81 0.79
CA ARG A 235 -17.40 4.21 0.01
C ARG A 235 -17.07 4.96 -1.28
N ASP A 236 -16.01 5.76 -1.26
CA ASP A 236 -15.51 6.48 -2.43
C ASP A 236 -14.89 5.51 -3.46
N ILE A 237 -14.42 4.35 -3.02
CA ILE A 237 -13.84 3.28 -3.84
C ILE A 237 -14.93 2.30 -4.32
N ASP A 238 -15.72 1.76 -3.39
CA ASP A 238 -16.85 0.87 -3.63
C ASP A 238 -18.10 1.46 -2.92
N PRO A 239 -19.06 2.04 -3.67
CA PRO A 239 -20.21 2.72 -3.09
C PRO A 239 -21.22 1.74 -2.50
N ASP A 240 -21.13 0.48 -2.92
CA ASP A 240 -22.08 -0.55 -2.56
C ASP A 240 -21.55 -1.36 -1.36
N ALA A 241 -20.24 -1.38 -1.11
CA ALA A 241 -19.60 -2.04 0.04
C ALA A 241 -20.47 -1.97 1.30
N THR A 242 -20.88 -3.14 1.80
CA THR A 242 -21.60 -3.25 3.07
C THR A 242 -20.63 -3.68 4.16
N ALA A 243 -20.94 -3.33 5.42
CA ALA A 243 -20.14 -3.74 6.55
C ALA A 243 -20.05 -5.28 6.64
N GLU A 244 -21.15 -5.96 6.33
CA GLU A 244 -21.22 -7.42 6.27
C GLU A 244 -20.31 -8.00 5.18
N HIS A 245 -20.30 -7.43 3.97
CA HIS A 245 -19.45 -7.91 2.89
C HIS A 245 -17.97 -7.74 3.21
N LEU A 246 -17.57 -6.58 3.71
CA LEU A 246 -16.17 -6.32 4.12
C LEU A 246 -15.74 -7.29 5.24
N ARG A 247 -16.59 -7.47 6.24
CA ARG A 247 -16.35 -8.38 7.36
C ARG A 247 -16.17 -9.81 6.90
N LEU A 248 -17.13 -10.35 6.14
CA LEU A 248 -17.09 -11.74 5.68
C LEU A 248 -15.91 -11.99 4.75
N SER A 249 -15.61 -11.06 3.86
CA SER A 249 -14.44 -11.16 2.98
C SER A 249 -13.15 -11.19 3.81
N ALA A 250 -12.99 -10.25 4.73
CA ALA A 250 -11.77 -10.20 5.53
C ALA A 250 -11.60 -11.43 6.45
N THR A 251 -12.70 -11.91 7.04
CA THR A 251 -12.72 -13.15 7.84
C THR A 251 -12.33 -14.35 6.98
N ARG A 252 -12.84 -14.46 5.74
CA ARG A 252 -12.41 -15.51 4.80
C ARG A 252 -10.90 -15.47 4.58
N ASP A 253 -10.36 -14.31 4.25
CA ASP A 253 -8.95 -14.17 3.86
C ASP A 253 -7.99 -14.45 5.03
N LEU A 254 -8.34 -13.98 6.24
CA LEU A 254 -7.60 -14.33 7.45
C LEU A 254 -7.63 -15.83 7.71
N ALA A 255 -8.82 -16.46 7.64
CA ALA A 255 -8.94 -17.89 7.90
C ALA A 255 -8.16 -18.75 6.90
N VAL A 256 -8.24 -18.42 5.61
CA VAL A 256 -7.48 -19.12 4.56
C VAL A 256 -5.97 -18.93 4.73
N ALA A 257 -5.52 -17.74 5.15
CA ALA A 257 -4.12 -17.49 5.44
C ALA A 257 -3.62 -18.25 6.68
N PHE A 258 -4.47 -18.44 7.69
CA PHE A 258 -4.09 -19.05 8.97
C PHE A 258 -4.30 -20.56 9.03
N ASP A 259 -5.21 -21.13 8.23
CA ASP A 259 -5.44 -22.56 8.11
C ASP A 259 -5.71 -22.93 6.65
N ALA A 260 -4.77 -23.64 6.02
CA ALA A 260 -4.94 -24.12 4.64
C ALA A 260 -6.15 -25.06 4.46
N ASN A 261 -6.68 -25.65 5.55
CA ASN A 261 -7.88 -26.48 5.53
C ASN A 261 -9.16 -25.68 5.80
N ALA A 262 -9.08 -24.36 5.98
CA ALA A 262 -10.25 -23.52 6.04
C ALA A 262 -11.05 -23.71 4.74
N PRO A 263 -12.37 -23.93 4.83
CA PRO A 263 -13.19 -24.09 3.63
C PRO A 263 -13.17 -22.77 2.86
N ASP A 264 -12.83 -22.79 1.59
CA ASP A 264 -12.90 -21.60 0.76
C ASP A 264 -13.82 -21.87 -0.42
N PRO A 265 -15.08 -21.39 -0.40
CA PRO A 265 -15.98 -21.52 -1.54
C PRO A 265 -15.43 -20.89 -2.82
N THR A 266 -14.46 -19.98 -2.70
CA THR A 266 -13.78 -19.40 -3.85
C THR A 266 -12.64 -20.27 -4.39
N ALA A 267 -12.20 -21.29 -3.65
CA ALA A 267 -11.15 -22.20 -4.09
C ALA A 267 -11.55 -23.12 -5.26
N LEU A 268 -12.84 -23.16 -5.60
CA LEU A 268 -13.30 -23.76 -6.86
C LEU A 268 -12.81 -23.01 -8.10
N TRP A 269 -12.48 -21.72 -7.92
CA TRP A 269 -12.12 -20.79 -8.98
C TRP A 269 -10.71 -20.22 -8.78
N SER A 270 -10.17 -20.25 -7.56
CA SER A 270 -8.81 -19.81 -7.28
C SER A 270 -7.79 -20.84 -7.77
N GLY A 271 -6.79 -20.37 -8.53
CA GLY A 271 -5.71 -21.21 -9.03
C GLY A 271 -4.59 -21.43 -8.03
N ALA A 272 -3.73 -22.41 -8.29
CA ALA A 272 -2.57 -22.79 -7.50
C ALA A 272 -1.56 -21.64 -7.29
N ASP A 273 -1.45 -20.66 -8.22
CA ASP A 273 -0.59 -19.48 -8.00
C ASP A 273 -1.31 -18.31 -7.27
N ALA A 274 -2.44 -18.54 -6.61
CA ALA A 274 -3.09 -17.54 -5.74
C ALA A 274 -2.14 -17.01 -4.64
N GLY A 275 -1.07 -17.75 -4.31
CA GLY A 275 0.00 -17.36 -3.40
C GLY A 275 0.71 -16.03 -3.71
N LYS A 276 0.63 -15.51 -4.94
CA LYS A 276 1.28 -14.24 -5.33
C LYS A 276 0.37 -13.01 -5.25
N ARG A 277 -0.91 -13.18 -4.90
CA ARG A 277 -1.92 -12.12 -4.97
C ARG A 277 -1.81 -11.14 -3.81
N ARG A 278 -2.10 -9.86 -4.07
CA ARG A 278 -2.38 -8.90 -3.00
C ARG A 278 -3.89 -8.80 -2.79
N PRO A 279 -4.35 -8.97 -1.56
CA PRO A 279 -5.70 -8.68 -1.08
C PRO A 279 -6.23 -7.25 -1.28
N SER A 280 -5.46 -6.28 -1.80
CA SER A 280 -5.99 -4.94 -2.08
C SER A 280 -7.13 -4.90 -3.13
N ALA A 281 -7.34 -5.97 -3.92
CA ALA A 281 -8.45 -6.08 -4.87
C ALA A 281 -9.80 -6.52 -4.24
N MET A 282 -9.86 -6.71 -2.92
CA MET A 282 -10.93 -7.43 -2.20
C MET A 282 -12.21 -6.65 -1.88
N HIS A 283 -12.54 -5.65 -2.69
CA HIS A 283 -13.91 -5.11 -2.73
C HIS A 283 -14.71 -5.65 -3.92
N GLN A 284 -14.13 -6.55 -4.71
CA GLN A 284 -14.87 -7.20 -5.77
C GLN A 284 -15.91 -8.15 -5.17
N ARG A 285 -17.16 -7.75 -5.30
CA ARG A 285 -18.32 -8.59 -4.99
C ARG A 285 -18.39 -9.76 -5.95
N TRP A 286 -18.62 -10.94 -5.41
CA TRP A 286 -18.89 -12.12 -6.19
C TRP A 286 -20.38 -12.45 -6.16
N PHE A 287 -20.88 -12.89 -7.30
CA PHE A 287 -22.22 -13.42 -7.46
C PHE A 287 -22.10 -14.81 -8.08
N LEU A 288 -22.92 -15.71 -7.57
CA LEU A 288 -23.04 -17.05 -8.09
C LEU A 288 -24.43 -17.19 -8.66
N ILE A 289 -24.53 -17.53 -9.93
CA ILE A 289 -25.81 -17.87 -10.52
C ILE A 289 -25.98 -19.38 -10.42
N SER A 290 -26.93 -19.81 -9.60
CA SER A 290 -27.28 -21.21 -9.43
C SER A 290 -28.45 -21.56 -10.36
N ALA A 291 -28.37 -22.73 -11.00
CA ALA A 291 -29.44 -23.26 -11.83
C ALA A 291 -29.41 -24.79 -11.84
N VAL A 292 -30.53 -25.44 -12.17
CA VAL A 292 -30.58 -26.88 -12.41
C VAL A 292 -30.81 -27.12 -13.90
N LEU A 293 -29.83 -27.72 -14.56
CA LEU A 293 -29.94 -28.11 -15.97
C LEU A 293 -30.60 -29.48 -16.07
N ARG A 294 -31.79 -29.55 -16.67
CA ARG A 294 -32.50 -30.81 -16.92
C ARG A 294 -32.11 -31.33 -18.30
N LEU A 295 -31.03 -32.09 -18.37
CA LEU A 295 -30.51 -32.57 -19.64
C LEU A 295 -31.26 -33.83 -20.09
N HIS A 296 -31.54 -33.92 -21.38
CA HIS A 296 -32.03 -35.14 -22.00
C HIS A 296 -30.87 -36.02 -22.48
N ALA A 297 -31.13 -37.33 -22.63
CA ALA A 297 -30.20 -38.21 -23.33
C ALA A 297 -29.91 -37.68 -24.75
N GLY A 298 -28.62 -37.55 -25.10
CA GLY A 298 -28.17 -36.96 -26.37
C GLY A 298 -27.56 -35.56 -26.19
N ASP A 299 -27.56 -34.78 -27.27
CA ASP A 299 -27.00 -33.42 -27.30
C ASP A 299 -28.04 -32.40 -26.80
N ASN A 300 -27.60 -31.53 -25.91
CA ASN A 300 -28.37 -30.43 -25.32
C ASN A 300 -27.66 -29.12 -25.61
N ARG A 301 -28.43 -28.07 -25.88
CA ARG A 301 -27.90 -26.73 -26.14
C ARG A 301 -28.20 -25.81 -24.96
N PHE A 302 -27.17 -25.39 -24.25
CA PHE A 302 -27.30 -24.45 -23.13
C PHE A 302 -26.72 -23.10 -23.53
N ILE A 303 -27.51 -22.03 -23.44
CA ILE A 303 -27.11 -20.67 -23.80
C ILE A 303 -27.16 -19.81 -22.54
N VAL A 304 -26.11 -19.01 -22.35
CA VAL A 304 -26.01 -18.00 -21.29
C VAL A 304 -25.80 -16.64 -21.95
N ARG A 305 -26.62 -15.66 -21.60
CA ARG A 305 -26.46 -14.26 -22.01
C ARG A 305 -26.48 -13.36 -20.78
N TYR A 306 -25.61 -12.36 -20.74
CA TYR A 306 -25.57 -11.36 -19.67
C TYR A 306 -24.71 -10.17 -20.13
N LYS A 307 -24.77 -9.08 -19.37
CA LYS A 307 -23.83 -7.97 -19.52
C LYS A 307 -22.90 -7.92 -18.32
N GLN A 308 -21.63 -7.63 -18.58
CA GLN A 308 -20.65 -7.37 -17.53
C GLN A 308 -19.84 -6.10 -17.84
N PRO A 309 -19.35 -5.40 -16.80
CA PRO A 309 -18.39 -4.34 -16.99
C PRO A 309 -17.03 -4.89 -17.45
N VAL A 310 -16.26 -4.04 -18.12
CA VAL A 310 -14.88 -4.34 -18.51
C VAL A 310 -13.92 -3.64 -17.54
N SER A 311 -12.86 -4.34 -17.16
CA SER A 311 -11.91 -3.83 -16.16
C SER A 311 -10.85 -2.94 -16.80
N PHE A 312 -9.93 -2.41 -15.99
CA PHE A 312 -8.82 -1.60 -16.48
C PHE A 312 -7.56 -1.83 -15.65
N GLY A 313 -6.41 -1.54 -16.25
CA GLY A 313 -5.09 -1.54 -15.61
C GLY A 313 -4.24 -0.36 -16.09
N ASN A 314 -3.34 0.12 -15.25
CA ASN A 314 -2.39 1.18 -15.62
C ASN A 314 -1.30 0.60 -16.52
N ALA A 315 -1.02 1.24 -17.65
CA ALA A 315 0.02 0.87 -18.60
C ALA A 315 0.93 2.07 -18.89
N GLY A 316 2.24 1.83 -19.00
CA GLY A 316 3.12 2.74 -19.71
C GLY A 316 2.69 2.85 -21.17
N TYR A 317 2.87 4.03 -21.77
CA TYR A 317 2.37 4.33 -23.11
C TYR A 317 3.39 5.09 -23.95
N GLU A 318 3.31 4.92 -25.26
CA GLU A 318 4.03 5.76 -26.22
C GLU A 318 3.04 6.74 -26.84
N LEU A 319 3.29 8.03 -26.64
CA LEU A 319 2.48 9.04 -27.30
C LEU A 319 2.77 9.09 -28.79
N PRO A 320 1.75 9.35 -29.62
CA PRO A 320 1.97 9.78 -30.99
C PRO A 320 2.93 10.98 -31.01
N GLU A 321 3.82 11.01 -32.00
CA GLU A 321 4.80 12.07 -32.18
C GLU A 321 4.10 13.44 -32.22
N GLY A 322 4.44 14.33 -31.26
CA GLY A 322 3.84 15.66 -31.14
C GLY A 322 2.69 15.81 -30.14
N ALA A 323 2.19 14.73 -29.52
CA ALA A 323 1.22 14.85 -28.43
C ALA A 323 1.88 15.36 -27.15
N ARG A 324 1.18 16.26 -26.44
CA ARG A 324 1.64 16.79 -25.16
C ARG A 324 1.64 15.66 -24.12
N ARG A 325 2.76 15.45 -23.42
CA ARG A 325 2.80 14.50 -22.31
C ARG A 325 1.77 14.88 -21.25
N PRO A 326 0.85 13.97 -20.88
CA PRO A 326 0.13 14.04 -19.61
C PRO A 326 1.08 14.25 -18.44
N GLU A 327 0.56 14.80 -17.34
CA GLU A 327 1.31 14.92 -16.09
C GLU A 327 1.63 13.53 -15.47
N SER A 328 0.93 12.46 -15.89
CA SER A 328 1.20 11.08 -15.47
C SER A 328 1.96 10.26 -16.53
N ASP A 329 2.94 9.48 -16.07
CA ASP A 329 3.70 8.52 -16.90
C ASP A 329 2.92 7.21 -17.19
N VAL A 330 1.65 7.13 -16.79
CA VAL A 330 0.75 5.98 -17.03
C VAL A 330 -0.59 6.41 -17.66
N MET A 331 -1.15 5.54 -18.51
CA MET A 331 -2.51 5.59 -19.07
C MET A 331 -3.27 4.31 -18.73
N GLN A 332 -4.60 4.29 -18.84
CA GLN A 332 -5.42 3.12 -18.50
C GLN A 332 -5.78 2.30 -19.73
N ALA A 333 -5.40 1.03 -19.74
CA ALA A 333 -5.85 0.05 -20.74
C ALA A 333 -7.06 -0.72 -20.19
N SER A 334 -8.01 -1.08 -21.06
CA SER A 334 -9.14 -1.92 -20.69
C SER A 334 -8.76 -3.40 -20.73
N ILE A 335 -9.35 -4.21 -19.86
CA ILE A 335 -9.07 -5.65 -19.76
C ILE A 335 -10.40 -6.42 -19.65
N PHE A 336 -10.72 -7.20 -20.68
CA PHE A 336 -11.85 -8.12 -20.69
C PHE A 336 -11.39 -9.51 -20.28
N GLU A 337 -12.09 -10.12 -19.33
CA GLU A 337 -11.70 -11.41 -18.80
C GLU A 337 -12.87 -12.40 -18.71
N PHE A 338 -12.56 -13.70 -18.87
CA PHE A 338 -13.55 -14.77 -18.80
C PHE A 338 -12.93 -16.09 -18.30
N ILE A 339 -13.60 -16.78 -17.37
CA ILE A 339 -13.10 -18.01 -16.74
C ILE A 339 -13.35 -19.21 -17.66
N LEU A 340 -12.28 -19.75 -18.25
CA LEU A 340 -12.33 -20.92 -19.14
C LEU A 340 -11.94 -22.22 -18.43
N ARG A 341 -11.26 -22.17 -17.27
CA ARG A 341 -10.74 -23.37 -16.62
C ARG A 341 -11.64 -23.90 -15.52
N THR A 342 -12.68 -24.66 -15.86
CA THR A 342 -13.60 -25.27 -14.87
C THR A 342 -13.77 -26.79 -15.02
N ALA A 343 -12.80 -27.44 -15.65
CA ALA A 343 -12.93 -28.78 -16.22
C ALA A 343 -13.08 -29.96 -15.24
N ARG A 344 -13.00 -29.75 -13.92
CA ARG A 344 -12.92 -30.87 -12.97
C ARG A 344 -14.20 -31.72 -12.89
N PHE A 345 -15.34 -31.16 -13.27
CA PHE A 345 -16.65 -31.79 -13.01
C PHE A 345 -17.37 -32.27 -14.28
N TRP A 346 -16.84 -31.97 -15.47
CA TRP A 346 -17.35 -32.49 -16.74
C TRP A 346 -16.57 -33.75 -17.14
N ARG A 347 -17.21 -34.71 -17.78
CA ARG A 347 -16.58 -35.99 -18.18
C ARG A 347 -15.52 -35.81 -19.27
N SER A 348 -15.80 -34.93 -20.22
CA SER A 348 -14.85 -34.53 -21.27
C SER A 348 -15.14 -33.12 -21.76
N MET A 349 -14.17 -32.50 -22.42
CA MET A 349 -14.21 -31.13 -22.92
C MET A 349 -13.79 -31.12 -24.39
N GLY A 350 -14.63 -30.59 -25.25
CA GLY A 350 -14.41 -30.51 -26.69
C GLY A 350 -13.86 -29.15 -27.12
N GLY A 351 -14.33 -28.64 -28.26
CA GLY A 351 -13.80 -27.41 -28.86
C GLY A 351 -14.26 -26.14 -28.17
N LEU A 352 -13.37 -25.16 -28.06
CA LEU A 352 -13.64 -23.79 -27.65
C LEU A 352 -13.50 -22.87 -28.86
N ASP A 353 -14.53 -22.07 -29.14
CA ASP A 353 -14.55 -20.99 -30.13
C ASP A 353 -14.85 -19.66 -29.43
N VAL A 354 -13.92 -18.71 -29.50
CA VAL A 354 -14.02 -17.40 -28.86
C VAL A 354 -14.01 -16.32 -29.93
N THR A 355 -14.94 -15.36 -29.83
CA THR A 355 -14.94 -14.13 -30.62
C THR A 355 -15.24 -12.94 -29.72
N ILE A 356 -14.31 -11.99 -29.63
CA ILE A 356 -14.50 -10.74 -28.89
C ILE A 356 -14.45 -9.59 -29.89
N HIS A 357 -15.55 -8.85 -29.99
CA HIS A 357 -15.61 -7.59 -30.73
C HIS A 357 -15.19 -6.45 -29.81
N LEU A 358 -14.13 -5.75 -30.17
CA LEU A 358 -13.55 -4.64 -29.43
C LEU A 358 -14.19 -3.30 -29.88
N PRO A 359 -14.12 -2.24 -29.06
CA PRO A 359 -14.62 -0.93 -29.46
C PRO A 359 -13.92 -0.40 -30.72
N ARG A 360 -14.69 0.32 -31.56
CA ARG A 360 -14.13 1.03 -32.72
C ARG A 360 -13.05 2.03 -32.27
N GLY A 361 -11.92 2.04 -32.97
CA GLY A 361 -10.78 2.91 -32.65
C GLY A 361 -9.73 2.25 -31.74
N THR A 362 -9.92 0.99 -31.34
CA THR A 362 -8.89 0.20 -30.66
C THR A 362 -7.63 0.11 -31.54
N VAL A 363 -6.49 0.56 -31.03
CA VAL A 363 -5.19 0.54 -31.73
C VAL A 363 -4.22 -0.49 -31.16
N TYR A 364 -4.50 -0.98 -29.96
CA TYR A 364 -3.73 -2.03 -29.29
C TYR A 364 -4.69 -3.08 -28.75
N ALA A 365 -4.36 -4.35 -28.97
CA ALA A 365 -4.94 -5.45 -28.23
C ALA A 365 -3.90 -6.56 -28.02
N ASP A 366 -3.99 -7.24 -26.89
CA ASP A 366 -3.19 -8.42 -26.54
C ASP A 366 -4.11 -9.46 -25.91
N CYS A 367 -3.85 -10.74 -26.20
CA CYS A 367 -4.61 -11.86 -25.64
C CYS A 367 -3.63 -12.88 -25.08
N ASN A 368 -3.90 -13.36 -23.87
CA ASN A 368 -3.04 -14.32 -23.19
C ASN A 368 -3.15 -15.77 -23.73
N LEU A 369 -4.09 -16.04 -24.65
CA LEU A 369 -4.21 -17.35 -25.29
C LEU A 369 -3.27 -17.44 -26.50
N PRO A 370 -2.43 -18.50 -26.61
CA PRO A 370 -1.34 -18.57 -27.59
C PRO A 370 -1.82 -18.61 -29.05
N ASP A 371 -3.03 -19.11 -29.30
CA ASP A 371 -3.62 -19.26 -30.64
C ASP A 371 -4.61 -18.14 -30.99
N ALA A 372 -4.63 -17.05 -30.23
CA ALA A 372 -5.52 -15.92 -30.50
C ALA A 372 -5.06 -15.15 -31.75
N THR A 373 -6.00 -14.92 -32.67
CA THR A 373 -5.83 -14.02 -33.83
C THR A 373 -6.45 -12.67 -33.50
N ILE A 374 -5.66 -11.61 -33.66
CA ILE A 374 -6.08 -10.23 -33.39
C ILE A 374 -6.18 -9.48 -34.72
N SER A 375 -7.35 -8.94 -35.03
CA SER A 375 -7.60 -8.10 -36.20
C SER A 375 -8.03 -6.71 -35.74
N LEU A 376 -7.13 -5.73 -35.84
CA LEU A 376 -7.41 -4.32 -35.50
C LEU A 376 -7.78 -3.48 -36.73
N THR A 377 -7.87 -4.09 -37.92
CA THR A 377 -8.17 -3.36 -39.16
C THR A 377 -9.66 -3.30 -39.44
N GLY A 378 -10.16 -2.12 -39.81
CA GLY A 378 -11.56 -1.91 -40.20
C GLY A 378 -12.43 -1.33 -39.09
N ASP A 379 -13.74 -1.38 -39.29
CA ASP A 379 -14.72 -0.81 -38.35
C ASP A 379 -15.12 -1.78 -37.21
N ASP A 380 -14.64 -3.03 -37.25
CA ASP A 380 -14.97 -4.10 -36.28
C ASP A 380 -13.69 -4.81 -35.80
N PRO A 381 -12.90 -4.19 -34.90
CA PRO A 381 -11.70 -4.81 -34.36
C PRO A 381 -12.08 -6.03 -33.52
N THR A 382 -11.38 -7.15 -33.71
CA THR A 382 -11.78 -8.45 -33.15
C THR A 382 -10.59 -9.25 -32.62
N VAL A 383 -10.86 -10.06 -31.61
CA VAL A 383 -9.97 -11.12 -31.12
C VAL A 383 -10.71 -12.45 -31.26
N THR A 384 -10.13 -13.39 -32.01
CA THR A 384 -10.68 -14.73 -32.17
C THR A 384 -9.71 -15.78 -31.67
N CYS A 385 -10.21 -16.86 -31.08
CA CYS A 385 -9.39 -17.98 -30.65
C CYS A 385 -10.17 -19.28 -30.81
N THR A 386 -9.55 -20.30 -31.40
CA THR A 386 -10.11 -21.64 -31.47
C THR A 386 -9.12 -22.63 -30.90
N THR A 387 -9.53 -23.40 -29.89
CA THR A 387 -8.67 -24.40 -29.27
C THR A 387 -9.49 -25.64 -28.90
N ALA A 388 -8.84 -26.78 -28.75
CA ALA A 388 -9.50 -28.04 -28.37
C ALA A 388 -9.13 -28.39 -26.93
N GLY A 389 -10.11 -28.86 -26.16
CA GLY A 389 -9.91 -29.25 -24.77
C GLY A 389 -9.98 -28.07 -23.81
N VAL A 390 -9.28 -28.21 -22.68
CA VAL A 390 -9.28 -27.22 -21.60
C VAL A 390 -8.09 -26.29 -21.81
N PRO A 391 -8.29 -24.98 -21.99
CA PRO A 391 -7.19 -24.06 -22.16
C PRO A 391 -6.30 -24.01 -20.91
N ASP A 392 -4.99 -23.92 -21.13
CA ASP A 392 -4.00 -23.61 -20.10
C ASP A 392 -3.96 -22.11 -19.78
N ALA A 393 -5.07 -21.37 -19.90
CA ALA A 393 -5.28 -20.01 -19.32
C ALA A 393 -6.78 -19.66 -19.28
N ASN A 394 -7.18 -18.83 -18.32
CA ASN A 394 -8.45 -18.10 -18.47
C ASN A 394 -8.27 -17.05 -19.57
N LEU A 395 -9.34 -16.66 -20.25
CA LEU A 395 -9.25 -15.66 -21.30
C LEU A 395 -9.04 -14.29 -20.67
N SER A 396 -8.02 -13.58 -21.11
CA SER A 396 -7.76 -12.18 -20.77
C SER A 396 -7.36 -11.44 -22.05
N VAL A 397 -8.12 -10.39 -22.38
CA VAL A 397 -7.89 -9.52 -23.53
C VAL A 397 -7.68 -8.10 -23.04
N VAL A 398 -6.45 -7.62 -23.16
CA VAL A 398 -6.07 -6.23 -22.89
C VAL A 398 -6.26 -5.43 -24.17
N PHE A 399 -6.88 -4.26 -24.11
CA PHE A 399 -7.05 -3.40 -25.29
C PHE A 399 -7.04 -1.91 -24.92
N ALA A 400 -6.63 -1.07 -25.88
CA ALA A 400 -6.55 0.38 -25.71
C ALA A 400 -6.64 1.13 -27.05
N ASP A 401 -7.00 2.41 -26.99
CA ASP A 401 -6.93 3.37 -28.09
C ASP A 401 -5.56 4.08 -28.20
N PHE A 402 -4.59 3.64 -27.39
CA PHE A 402 -3.17 4.01 -27.45
C PHE A 402 -2.26 2.77 -27.45
N LYS A 403 -0.98 2.96 -27.78
CA LYS A 403 0.03 1.90 -27.75
C LYS A 403 0.52 1.66 -26.32
N VAL A 404 0.29 0.46 -25.81
CA VAL A 404 0.76 -0.01 -24.50
C VAL A 404 2.23 -0.44 -24.59
N LEU A 405 3.07 0.04 -23.66
CA LEU A 405 4.52 -0.24 -23.61
C LEU A 405 4.92 -1.23 -22.52
N SER A 406 4.13 -1.34 -21.47
CA SER A 406 4.32 -2.28 -20.36
C SER A 406 3.02 -3.02 -20.13
N ASP A 407 3.11 -4.30 -19.78
CA ASP A 407 1.92 -5.08 -19.49
C ASP A 407 1.12 -4.42 -18.34
N PRO A 408 -0.11 -3.94 -18.57
CA PRO A 408 -0.93 -3.34 -17.51
C PRO A 408 -1.30 -4.33 -16.42
N ARG A 409 -1.17 -5.63 -16.68
CA ARG A 409 -1.35 -6.69 -15.69
C ARG A 409 -0.21 -6.73 -14.67
N ASP A 410 0.91 -6.05 -14.94
CA ASP A 410 2.13 -6.09 -14.12
C ASP A 410 2.70 -4.70 -13.81
N TRP A 411 1.85 -3.66 -13.79
CA TRP A 411 2.28 -2.28 -13.56
C TRP A 411 2.98 -2.08 -12.21
N MET A 412 2.69 -2.96 -11.24
CA MET A 412 3.36 -3.02 -9.95
C MET A 412 4.75 -3.68 -10.02
N ALA A 413 5.06 -4.59 -10.97
CA ALA A 413 6.44 -5.07 -11.13
C ALA A 413 7.39 -3.98 -11.61
N ALA A 414 6.88 -2.93 -12.28
CA ALA A 414 7.68 -1.75 -12.56
C ALA A 414 8.11 -1.02 -11.27
N PHE A 415 7.25 -1.01 -10.24
CA PHE A 415 7.60 -0.53 -8.88
C PHE A 415 8.41 -1.54 -8.07
N ARG A 416 8.23 -2.84 -8.35
CA ARG A 416 8.93 -3.96 -7.70
C ARG A 416 10.05 -4.53 -8.57
N ARG A 417 10.82 -3.69 -9.28
CA ARG A 417 12.16 -4.16 -9.67
C ARG A 417 12.88 -4.45 -8.36
N GLU A 418 12.85 -5.72 -7.95
CA GLU A 418 13.63 -6.25 -6.86
C GLU A 418 15.05 -5.82 -7.16
N ARG A 419 15.47 -4.75 -6.48
CA ARG A 419 16.88 -4.44 -6.42
C ARG A 419 17.53 -5.66 -5.77
N PRO A 420 18.76 -6.02 -6.16
CA PRO A 420 19.49 -7.08 -5.48
C PRO A 420 19.36 -6.87 -3.97
N GLY A 421 18.56 -7.73 -3.34
CA GLY A 421 17.93 -7.41 -2.07
C GLY A 421 18.98 -7.44 -0.98
N ALA A 422 19.19 -6.31 -0.31
CA ALA A 422 19.89 -6.36 0.96
C ALA A 422 19.17 -7.37 1.87
N PRO A 423 19.89 -8.08 2.73
CA PRO A 423 19.27 -9.02 3.64
C PRO A 423 18.21 -8.31 4.48
N LYS A 424 16.97 -8.82 4.42
CA LYS A 424 15.91 -8.39 5.32
C LYS A 424 16.28 -8.79 6.74
N ALA A 425 16.14 -7.84 7.65
CA ALA A 425 16.39 -8.07 9.05
C ALA A 425 15.29 -7.46 9.92
N VAL A 426 15.12 -8.01 11.10
CA VAL A 426 14.16 -7.53 12.09
C VAL A 426 14.92 -6.98 13.28
N LEU A 427 14.49 -5.80 13.74
CA LEU A 427 14.95 -5.27 15.02
C LEU A 427 14.01 -5.75 16.11
N ASN A 428 14.54 -5.98 17.31
CA ASN A 428 13.71 -6.33 18.45
C ASN A 428 13.27 -5.06 19.13
N ALA A 429 11.97 -4.87 19.28
CA ALA A 429 11.45 -3.83 20.14
C ALA A 429 11.91 -4.13 21.58
N ILE A 430 12.60 -3.18 22.20
CA ILE A 430 12.91 -3.22 23.64
C ILE A 430 11.63 -2.91 24.41
N TRP A 431 10.92 -1.88 23.95
CA TRP A 431 9.57 -1.55 24.37
C TRP A 431 8.87 -0.81 23.23
N ASP A 432 7.54 -0.88 23.23
CA ASP A 432 6.68 -0.03 22.42
C ASP A 432 5.64 0.66 23.31
N ARG A 433 5.24 1.86 22.91
CA ARG A 433 4.29 2.68 23.68
C ARG A 433 3.32 3.35 22.72
N PRO A 434 2.04 2.97 22.74
CA PRO A 434 1.01 3.75 22.08
C PRO A 434 0.85 5.06 22.86
N LEU A 435 1.07 6.18 22.18
CA LEU A 435 0.93 7.50 22.75
C LEU A 435 -0.52 7.96 22.66
N LYS A 436 -0.91 8.89 23.53
CA LYS A 436 -2.21 9.56 23.46
C LYS A 436 -2.27 10.57 22.32
N GLY A 437 -3.49 10.95 21.97
CA GLY A 437 -3.82 11.97 20.98
C GLY A 437 -4.52 11.39 19.75
N GLU A 438 -5.51 12.06 19.18
CA GLU A 438 -6.25 11.62 17.98
C GLU A 438 -5.59 12.07 16.67
N GLY A 439 -4.61 12.99 16.74
CA GLY A 439 -3.88 13.49 15.59
C GLY A 439 -2.73 12.58 15.14
N SER A 440 -2.27 12.78 13.90
CA SER A 440 -1.05 12.15 13.37
C SER A 440 0.18 12.61 14.15
N HIS A 441 1.09 11.67 14.42
CA HIS A 441 2.37 11.93 15.08
C HIS A 441 3.48 12.07 14.04
N ASN A 442 3.86 13.32 13.72
CA ASN A 442 4.88 13.62 12.70
C ASN A 442 6.17 14.21 13.27
N THR A 443 6.23 14.45 14.58
CA THR A 443 7.45 15.00 15.19
C THR A 443 8.54 13.95 15.22
N VAL A 444 9.78 14.37 14.96
CA VAL A 444 10.93 13.49 15.20
C VAL A 444 11.06 13.34 16.72
N PRO A 445 11.06 12.12 17.28
CA PRO A 445 11.30 11.95 18.70
C PRO A 445 12.68 12.50 19.05
N VAL A 446 12.81 13.13 20.21
CA VAL A 446 14.10 13.59 20.75
C VAL A 446 14.35 12.88 22.07
N ALA A 447 15.59 12.56 22.37
CA ALA A 447 15.94 11.83 23.58
C ALA A 447 17.21 12.39 24.22
N ASP A 448 17.32 12.20 25.53
CA ASP A 448 18.56 12.34 26.29
C ASP A 448 18.77 11.10 27.17
N GLU A 449 19.72 11.11 28.09
CA GLU A 449 20.04 9.94 28.92
C GLU A 449 18.86 9.37 29.71
N LYS A 450 17.80 10.15 29.98
CA LYS A 450 16.70 9.75 30.88
C LYS A 450 15.35 9.67 30.19
N ILE A 451 15.07 10.55 29.24
CA ILE A 451 13.74 10.67 28.65
C ILE A 451 13.79 10.62 27.13
N VAL A 452 12.66 10.25 26.56
CA VAL A 452 12.31 10.46 25.15
C VAL A 452 11.04 11.29 25.09
N VAL A 453 11.04 12.30 24.24
CA VAL A 453 9.95 13.27 24.11
C VAL A 453 9.53 13.34 22.67
N THR A 454 8.22 13.44 22.47
CA THR A 454 7.61 13.55 21.16
C THR A 454 6.28 14.28 21.26
N GLY A 455 5.80 14.82 20.15
CA GLY A 455 4.52 15.50 20.07
C GLY A 455 3.64 15.02 18.91
N SER A 456 2.40 15.49 18.93
CA SER A 456 1.35 15.12 17.99
C SER A 456 0.65 16.35 17.40
N ASN A 457 0.00 16.16 16.24
CA ASN A 457 -0.71 17.23 15.55
C ASN A 457 -1.99 17.69 16.25
N ASP A 458 -2.50 16.94 17.21
CA ASP A 458 -3.62 17.37 18.07
C ASP A 458 -3.14 18.08 19.35
N GLY A 459 -1.84 18.30 19.47
CA GLY A 459 -1.24 19.17 20.47
C GLY A 459 -0.95 18.54 21.81
N PHE A 460 -0.78 17.22 21.85
CA PHE A 460 -0.18 16.55 22.99
C PHE A 460 1.34 16.46 22.83
N LEU A 461 2.04 16.70 23.93
CA LEU A 461 3.45 16.41 24.11
C LEU A 461 3.54 15.25 25.10
N THR A 462 4.22 14.18 24.72
CA THR A 462 4.41 13.01 25.58
C THR A 462 5.87 12.87 25.97
N VAL A 463 6.11 12.74 27.27
CA VAL A 463 7.43 12.50 27.86
C VAL A 463 7.44 11.09 28.43
N CYS A 464 8.32 10.24 27.92
CA CYS A 464 8.48 8.87 28.38
C CYS A 464 9.85 8.67 29.03
N ASP A 465 9.91 7.80 30.03
CA ASP A 465 11.16 7.23 30.52
C ASP A 465 11.83 6.45 29.39
N ARG A 466 13.09 6.75 29.12
CA ARG A 466 13.83 6.17 28.00
C ARG A 466 14.10 4.68 28.17
N ALA A 467 14.25 4.21 29.41
CA ALA A 467 14.61 2.82 29.69
C ALA A 467 13.43 1.87 29.45
N HIS A 468 12.22 2.25 29.87
CA HIS A 468 11.04 1.37 29.89
C HIS A 468 9.88 1.86 29.02
N GLY A 469 9.96 3.06 28.45
CA GLY A 469 8.88 3.65 27.66
C GLY A 469 7.65 4.00 28.51
N ASN A 470 7.79 4.12 29.83
CA ASN A 470 6.69 4.51 30.71
C ASN A 470 6.43 6.00 30.54
N VAL A 471 5.16 6.38 30.36
CA VAL A 471 4.78 7.78 30.27
C VAL A 471 5.00 8.45 31.62
N ILE A 472 5.82 9.50 31.64
CA ILE A 472 6.09 10.36 32.80
C ILE A 472 5.10 11.53 32.79
N HIS A 473 4.98 12.20 31.64
CA HIS A 473 4.06 13.32 31.44
C HIS A 473 3.29 13.20 30.14
N GLU A 474 2.02 13.58 30.19
CA GLU A 474 1.21 13.94 29.02
C GLU A 474 0.81 15.40 29.18
N ILE A 475 1.25 16.24 28.26
CA ILE A 475 1.11 17.69 28.37
C ILE A 475 0.28 18.18 27.19
N GLU A 476 -0.80 18.91 27.48
CA GLU A 476 -1.56 19.65 26.46
C GLU A 476 -0.77 20.90 26.09
N ALA A 477 -0.12 20.85 24.94
CA ALA A 477 0.79 21.90 24.48
C ALA A 477 0.03 23.15 23.99
N GLY A 478 -1.26 22.99 23.66
CA GLY A 478 -2.14 24.08 23.23
C GLY A 478 -2.18 24.30 21.72
N GLY A 479 -1.51 23.45 20.94
CA GLY A 479 -1.47 23.45 19.47
C GLY A 479 -0.65 22.26 18.96
N ALA A 480 -0.80 21.92 17.68
CA ALA A 480 -0.03 20.89 17.00
C ALA A 480 1.47 21.07 17.28
N VAL A 481 2.13 20.00 17.73
CA VAL A 481 3.55 20.07 18.06
C VAL A 481 4.36 19.84 16.78
N GLY A 482 5.17 20.81 16.37
CA GLY A 482 6.02 20.74 15.17
C GLY A 482 7.45 20.26 15.44
N GLY A 483 7.94 20.43 16.67
CA GLY A 483 9.29 20.05 17.06
C GLY A 483 9.54 20.27 18.54
N VAL A 484 10.50 19.54 19.09
CA VAL A 484 10.83 19.56 20.52
C VAL A 484 12.34 19.62 20.71
N VAL A 485 12.80 20.39 21.70
CA VAL A 485 14.19 20.39 22.19
C VAL A 485 14.18 20.11 23.69
N ILE A 486 15.03 19.18 24.13
CA ILE A 486 15.21 18.86 25.54
C ILE A 486 16.32 19.74 26.11
N LEU A 487 15.98 20.52 27.13
CA LEU A 487 16.94 21.27 27.95
C LEU A 487 17.19 20.54 29.29
N PRO A 488 18.23 20.92 30.04
CA PRO A 488 18.49 20.34 31.36
C PRO A 488 17.30 20.46 32.33
N ASP A 489 16.59 21.60 32.29
CA ASP A 489 15.50 21.95 33.22
C ASP A 489 14.13 22.09 32.53
N ALA A 490 14.07 22.13 31.21
CA ALA A 490 12.85 22.45 30.47
C ALA A 490 12.70 21.66 29.15
N LEU A 491 11.52 21.75 28.56
CA LEU A 491 11.21 21.31 27.21
C LEU A 491 10.80 22.53 26.38
N LEU A 492 11.49 22.76 25.26
CA LEU A 492 11.09 23.76 24.28
C LEU A 492 10.29 23.09 23.17
N VAL A 493 9.17 23.70 22.80
CA VAL A 493 8.18 23.11 21.92
C VAL A 493 7.78 24.13 20.88
N GLY A 494 7.86 23.74 19.60
CA GLY A 494 7.25 24.49 18.51
C GLY A 494 5.78 24.10 18.37
N LEU A 495 4.91 25.10 18.30
CA LEU A 495 3.47 24.95 18.29
C LEU A 495 2.86 25.52 17.03
N GLU A 496 1.77 24.90 16.60
CA GLU A 496 0.94 25.39 15.53
C GLU A 496 -0.54 25.31 15.94
N THR A 497 -1.24 26.43 15.93
CA THR A 497 -2.68 26.47 16.21
C THR A 497 -3.47 26.86 14.98
N HIS A 498 -4.59 26.17 14.78
CA HIS A 498 -5.55 26.55 13.75
C HIS A 498 -6.40 27.73 14.22
N SER A 499 -6.32 28.86 13.51
CA SER A 499 -7.29 29.95 13.68
C SER A 499 -8.45 29.79 12.68
N ARG A 500 -9.51 30.61 12.78
CA ARG A 500 -10.64 30.55 11.84
C ARG A 500 -10.21 31.05 10.45
N GLY A 501 -10.50 30.27 9.41
CA GLY A 501 -9.94 30.45 8.07
C GLY A 501 -8.58 29.76 7.98
N TRP A 502 -8.02 29.54 6.79
CA TRP A 502 -6.77 28.78 6.57
C TRP A 502 -5.49 29.36 7.23
N LYS A 503 -5.64 30.30 8.16
CA LYS A 503 -4.57 30.96 8.91
C LYS A 503 -4.14 30.08 10.08
N ARG A 504 -2.83 29.88 10.17
CA ARG A 504 -2.17 29.16 11.27
C ARG A 504 -1.45 30.19 12.14
N GLU A 505 -1.57 30.07 13.46
CA GLU A 505 -0.69 30.78 14.38
C GLU A 505 0.49 29.87 14.69
N LEU A 506 1.68 30.45 14.64
CA LEU A 506 2.93 29.75 14.92
C LEU A 506 3.41 30.19 16.28
N GLY A 507 3.86 29.27 17.10
CA GLY A 507 4.26 29.57 18.46
C GLY A 507 5.42 28.75 18.96
N LEU A 508 5.96 29.23 20.07
CA LEU A 508 6.94 28.55 20.90
C LEU A 508 6.35 28.43 22.30
N ALA A 509 6.67 27.34 22.99
CA ALA A 509 6.36 27.18 24.39
C ALA A 509 7.51 26.52 25.14
N ARG A 510 7.61 26.85 26.42
CA ARG A 510 8.54 26.23 27.36
C ARG A 510 7.76 25.57 28.48
N PHE A 511 8.08 24.32 28.75
CA PHE A 511 7.51 23.53 29.84
C PHE A 511 8.61 23.16 30.82
N ASP A 512 8.28 23.15 32.11
CA ASP A 512 9.15 22.56 33.11
C ASP A 512 9.27 21.06 32.83
N ARG A 513 10.51 20.57 32.73
CA ARG A 513 10.77 19.19 32.33
C ARG A 513 10.32 18.18 33.40
N THR A 514 10.29 18.59 34.67
CA THR A 514 10.05 17.71 35.83
C THR A 514 8.59 17.67 36.21
N THR A 515 7.87 18.79 36.10
CA THR A 515 6.45 18.88 36.45
C THR A 515 5.54 18.77 35.22
N GLY A 516 6.07 19.09 34.03
CA GLY A 516 5.30 19.24 32.81
C GLY A 516 4.46 20.53 32.77
N GLU A 517 4.60 21.41 33.76
CA GLU A 517 3.87 22.67 33.80
C GLU A 517 4.39 23.65 32.76
N ARG A 518 3.48 24.35 32.08
CA ARG A 518 3.85 25.37 31.11
C ARG A 518 4.42 26.59 31.82
N ILE A 519 5.67 26.92 31.52
CA ILE A 519 6.34 28.13 32.03
C ILE A 519 5.86 29.35 31.23
N TRP A 520 5.94 29.28 29.91
CA TRP A 520 5.45 30.31 29.00
C TRP A 520 5.03 29.73 27.65
N ALA A 521 4.22 30.48 26.92
CA ALA A 521 3.93 30.24 25.50
C ALA A 521 3.78 31.59 24.78
N GLN A 522 4.36 31.68 23.60
CA GLN A 522 4.33 32.86 22.75
C GLN A 522 3.90 32.42 21.35
N SER A 523 2.84 33.03 20.82
CA SER A 523 2.40 32.81 19.44
C SER A 523 2.38 34.11 18.65
N VAL A 524 2.52 33.98 17.33
CA VAL A 524 2.41 35.07 16.37
C VAL A 524 1.54 34.59 15.21
N VAL A 525 0.63 35.45 14.76
CA VAL A 525 -0.28 35.13 13.65
C VAL A 525 0.53 35.16 12.35
N SER A 526 0.66 34.02 11.68
CA SER A 526 1.32 33.96 10.38
C SER A 526 0.44 34.57 9.29
N LEU A 527 1.04 35.36 8.40
CA LEU A 527 0.39 35.95 7.23
C LEU A 527 0.13 34.86 6.19
N ASP A 528 -1.13 34.56 5.85
CA ASP A 528 -1.67 33.88 4.64
C ASP A 528 -0.92 32.65 4.02
N HIS A 529 0.11 32.10 4.65
CA HIS A 529 1.00 31.08 4.08
C HIS A 529 0.87 29.78 4.89
N HIS A 530 1.03 28.64 4.19
CA HIS A 530 0.96 27.28 4.72
C HIS A 530 2.18 26.93 5.58
N GLY A 531 2.50 27.77 6.58
CA GLY A 531 3.56 27.47 7.54
C GLY A 531 3.25 26.17 8.28
N HIS A 532 4.17 25.21 8.32
CA HIS A 532 4.04 23.95 9.06
C HIS A 532 5.32 23.63 9.84
N ASP A 533 5.25 22.75 10.83
CA ASP A 533 6.40 22.20 11.58
C ASP A 533 7.32 23.27 12.20
N VAL A 534 6.82 24.03 13.18
CA VAL A 534 7.67 24.95 13.95
C VAL A 534 8.76 24.16 14.66
N ARG A 535 10.03 24.43 14.33
CA ARG A 535 11.18 23.84 15.00
C ARG A 535 11.79 24.84 15.97
N PRO A 536 11.74 24.60 17.30
CA PRO A 536 12.42 25.42 18.28
C PRO A 536 13.93 25.20 18.19
N VAL A 537 14.71 26.25 18.39
CA VAL A 537 16.17 26.19 18.48
C VAL A 537 16.61 27.00 19.71
N ASP A 538 17.34 26.34 20.62
CA ASP A 538 17.91 26.99 21.80
C ASP A 538 19.22 27.69 21.46
N ALA A 539 19.28 29.01 21.70
CA ALA A 539 20.48 29.82 21.57
C ALA A 539 20.93 30.41 22.92
N GLY A 540 20.50 29.82 24.04
CA GLY A 540 20.83 30.27 25.39
C GLY A 540 19.82 31.28 25.92
N PRO A 541 20.13 32.59 26.02
CA PRO A 541 19.17 33.60 26.47
C PRO A 541 18.03 33.85 25.46
N VAL A 542 18.17 33.36 24.23
CA VAL A 542 17.17 33.52 23.16
C VAL A 542 16.75 32.15 22.65
N VAL A 543 15.46 31.97 22.40
CA VAL A 543 14.90 30.82 21.69
C VAL A 543 14.40 31.28 20.34
N LEU A 544 14.80 30.58 19.29
CA LEU A 544 14.32 30.82 17.93
C LEU A 544 13.25 29.81 17.55
N GLY A 545 12.29 30.22 16.73
CA GLY A 545 11.28 29.36 16.12
C GLY A 545 11.17 29.62 14.64
N CYS A 546 11.22 28.57 13.82
CA CYS A 546 11.00 28.66 12.37
C CYS A 546 9.94 27.65 11.96
N ALA A 547 8.90 28.13 11.28
CA ALA A 547 7.99 27.26 10.54
C ALA A 547 8.45 27.15 9.09
N VAL A 548 8.31 25.97 8.50
CA VAL A 548 8.54 25.76 7.07
C VAL A 548 7.51 26.58 6.29
N GLY A 549 7.96 27.57 5.54
CA GLY A 549 7.10 28.50 4.79
C GLY A 549 6.54 29.66 5.63
N GLY A 550 6.94 29.80 6.89
CA GLY A 550 6.51 30.88 7.79
C GLY A 550 7.65 31.80 8.26
N PRO A 551 7.36 32.78 9.14
CA PRO A 551 8.34 33.69 9.72
C PRO A 551 9.32 32.98 10.66
N VAL A 552 10.38 33.70 11.03
CA VAL A 552 11.27 33.35 12.13
C VAL A 552 10.98 34.25 13.33
N LEU A 553 10.84 33.64 14.51
CA LEU A 553 10.56 34.32 15.76
C LEU A 553 11.75 34.16 16.70
N ALA A 554 12.05 35.21 17.46
CA ALA A 554 12.98 35.14 18.58
C ALA A 554 12.31 35.61 19.86
N VAL A 555 12.41 34.80 20.90
CA VAL A 555 11.81 35.08 22.21
C VAL A 555 12.87 34.98 23.29
N ASP A 556 12.67 35.73 24.37
CA ASP A 556 13.47 35.61 25.58
C ASP A 556 13.25 34.21 26.18
N ALA A 557 14.34 33.50 26.47
CA ALA A 557 14.25 32.13 26.94
C ALA A 557 13.59 32.04 28.33
N ALA A 558 13.70 33.06 29.17
CA ALA A 558 13.22 33.06 30.54
C ALA A 558 11.70 33.27 30.63
N ASP A 559 11.15 34.21 29.87
CA ASP A 559 9.72 34.58 29.98
C ASP A 559 8.91 34.43 28.68
N GLY A 560 9.56 34.12 27.55
CA GLY A 560 8.92 33.97 26.25
C GLY A 560 8.57 35.29 25.57
N GLY A 561 9.01 36.43 26.12
CA GLY A 561 8.77 37.74 25.55
C GLY A 561 9.36 37.86 24.13
N LEU A 562 8.54 38.27 23.16
CA LEU A 562 8.99 38.48 21.78
C LEU A 562 10.09 39.55 21.73
N LEU A 563 11.28 39.17 21.28
CA LEU A 563 12.42 40.06 21.10
C LEU A 563 12.40 40.68 19.71
N TRP A 564 12.26 39.83 18.69
CA TRP A 564 12.14 40.24 17.30
C TRP A 564 11.43 39.18 16.46
N GLU A 565 10.93 39.63 15.30
CA GLU A 565 10.32 38.79 14.28
C GLU A 565 10.95 39.09 12.92
N LYS A 566 11.22 38.03 12.16
CA LYS A 566 11.61 38.11 10.75
C LYS A 566 10.45 37.63 9.87
N PRO A 567 9.68 38.55 9.27
CA PRO A 567 8.56 38.17 8.41
C PRO A 567 9.08 37.60 7.07
N GLY A 568 8.48 36.50 6.63
CA GLY A 568 8.88 35.80 5.41
C GLY A 568 8.36 34.36 5.36
N ALA A 569 8.88 33.60 4.40
CA ALA A 569 8.67 32.18 4.24
C ALA A 569 10.04 31.47 4.29
N PHE A 570 10.40 30.97 5.46
CA PHE A 570 11.70 30.35 5.72
C PHE A 570 11.63 28.83 5.70
N SER A 571 12.71 28.16 5.30
CA SER A 571 12.79 26.69 5.21
C SER A 571 13.51 26.06 6.41
N GLY A 572 14.30 26.83 7.18
CA GLY A 572 14.93 26.36 8.40
C GLY A 572 15.99 27.32 8.96
N ILE A 573 16.55 26.92 10.10
CA ILE A 573 17.55 27.66 10.88
C ILE A 573 18.73 26.74 11.20
N ALA A 574 19.94 27.27 11.12
CA ALA A 574 21.11 26.74 11.83
C ALA A 574 21.67 27.82 12.76
N LEU A 575 22.28 27.41 13.87
CA LEU A 575 22.98 28.33 14.78
C LEU A 575 24.49 28.15 14.65
N SER A 576 25.23 29.26 14.82
CA SER A 576 26.67 29.20 15.04
C SER A 576 26.99 28.44 16.34
N PRO A 577 28.20 27.86 16.48
CA PRO A 577 28.55 27.09 17.68
C PRO A 577 28.50 27.88 18.98
N ASP A 578 28.65 29.21 18.92
CA ASP A 578 28.55 30.12 20.06
C ASP A 578 27.12 30.61 20.34
N GLY A 579 26.14 30.25 19.49
CA GLY A 579 24.75 30.66 19.62
C GLY A 579 24.50 32.15 19.34
N LEU A 580 25.48 32.90 18.82
CA LEU A 580 25.36 34.35 18.60
C LEU A 580 24.81 34.71 17.22
N THR A 581 24.93 33.81 16.24
CA THR A 581 24.48 34.01 14.87
C THR A 581 23.50 32.92 14.44
N ALA A 582 22.36 33.32 13.87
CA ALA A 582 21.44 32.40 13.22
C ALA A 582 21.56 32.51 11.71
N TYR A 583 21.60 31.37 11.05
CA TYR A 583 21.62 31.26 9.60
C TYR A 583 20.24 30.85 9.12
N LEU A 584 19.58 31.72 8.36
CA LEU A 584 18.22 31.55 7.88
C LEU A 584 18.24 31.36 6.37
N ALA A 585 17.47 30.41 5.87
CA ALA A 585 17.25 30.21 4.43
C ALA A 585 15.77 30.40 4.10
N GLY A 586 15.45 31.19 3.07
CA GLY A 586 14.06 31.43 2.69
C GLY A 586 13.82 32.71 1.92
N VAL A 587 12.55 33.08 1.79
CA VAL A 587 12.12 34.31 1.11
C VAL A 587 11.65 35.32 2.15
N THR A 588 12.24 36.51 2.17
CA THR A 588 11.80 37.59 3.08
C THR A 588 10.45 38.18 2.66
N ALA A 589 9.72 38.79 3.59
CA ALA A 589 8.47 39.50 3.27
C ALA A 589 8.67 40.58 2.18
N GLU A 590 9.78 41.32 2.22
CA GLU A 590 10.17 42.30 1.20
C GLU A 590 10.20 41.69 -0.21
N ARG A 591 10.78 40.49 -0.36
CA ARG A 591 10.84 39.75 -1.63
C ARG A 591 9.48 39.18 -2.04
N LEU A 592 8.70 38.68 -1.08
CA LEU A 592 7.34 38.19 -1.34
C LEU A 592 6.41 39.31 -1.83
N GLU A 593 6.52 40.50 -1.25
CA GLU A 593 5.75 41.68 -1.63
C GLU A 593 6.12 42.18 -3.03
N ALA A 594 7.43 42.20 -3.34
CA ALA A 594 7.94 42.58 -4.65
C ALA A 594 7.57 41.60 -5.78
N THR A 595 7.15 40.38 -5.45
CA THR A 595 6.76 39.35 -6.43
C THR A 595 5.26 39.48 -6.76
N PRO A 596 4.87 39.56 -8.05
CA PRO A 596 3.46 39.62 -8.46
C PRO A 596 2.65 38.46 -7.87
N ARG A 597 1.45 38.73 -7.35
CA ARG A 597 0.61 37.74 -6.63
C ARG A 597 0.43 36.42 -7.40
N ASP A 598 0.27 36.49 -8.71
CA ASP A 598 0.03 35.33 -9.58
C ASP A 598 1.30 34.49 -9.82
N ALA A 599 2.48 34.96 -9.38
CA ALA A 599 3.78 34.29 -9.51
C ALA A 599 4.44 33.95 -8.15
N ARG A 600 3.80 34.25 -7.02
CA ARG A 600 4.42 34.22 -5.68
C ARG A 600 4.92 32.86 -5.21
N ALA A 601 4.30 31.76 -5.64
CA ALA A 601 4.73 30.43 -5.21
C ALA A 601 6.02 29.93 -5.90
N SER A 602 6.44 30.57 -7.01
CA SER A 602 7.51 30.03 -7.86
C SER A 602 8.59 31.01 -8.27
N ALA A 603 8.33 32.31 -8.24
CA ALA A 603 9.22 33.33 -8.77
C ALA A 603 10.00 34.11 -7.70
N ALA A 604 9.63 34.00 -6.42
CA ALA A 604 10.30 34.74 -5.38
C ALA A 604 11.71 34.19 -5.12
N LEU A 605 12.70 35.08 -5.12
CA LEU A 605 14.09 34.69 -4.89
C LEU A 605 14.34 34.48 -3.40
N ALA A 606 14.67 33.25 -3.03
CA ALA A 606 15.19 32.86 -1.74
C ALA A 606 16.62 33.38 -1.51
N GLU A 607 16.92 33.66 -0.25
CA GLU A 607 18.19 34.16 0.26
C GLU A 607 18.64 33.28 1.43
N LEU A 608 19.97 33.11 1.57
CA LEU A 608 20.62 32.66 2.79
C LEU A 608 21.12 33.92 3.52
N MET A 609 20.88 34.03 4.82
CA MET A 609 21.30 35.19 5.61
C MET A 609 21.84 34.78 6.96
N ALA A 610 22.84 35.51 7.45
CA ALA A 610 23.19 35.51 8.86
C ALA A 610 22.48 36.66 9.56
N VAL A 611 21.92 36.36 10.72
CA VAL A 611 21.33 37.35 11.62
C VAL A 611 21.94 37.24 12.99
N ASP A 612 22.11 38.37 13.65
CA ASP A 612 22.43 38.42 15.07
C ASP A 612 21.24 37.85 15.86
N VAL A 613 21.50 36.86 16.71
CA VAL A 613 20.44 36.14 17.45
C VAL A 613 19.70 37.07 18.43
N THR A 614 20.37 38.07 18.98
CA THR A 614 19.80 38.94 20.01
C THR A 614 18.92 40.04 19.40
N THR A 615 19.36 40.60 18.28
CA THR A 615 18.74 41.80 17.68
C THR A 615 17.94 41.52 16.41
N GLY A 616 18.18 40.38 15.75
CA GLY A 616 17.57 40.05 14.45
C GLY A 616 18.15 40.85 13.27
N GLU A 617 19.18 41.67 13.53
CA GLU A 617 19.87 42.45 12.51
C GLU A 617 20.57 41.52 11.51
N VAL A 618 20.44 41.85 10.23
CA VAL A 618 21.08 41.06 9.17
C VAL A 618 22.54 41.44 9.07
N MET A 619 23.42 40.47 9.28
CA MET A 619 24.88 40.65 9.16
C MET A 619 25.31 40.55 7.69
N TRP A 620 24.80 39.56 6.96
CA TRP A 620 25.04 39.39 5.53
C TRP A 620 23.88 38.64 4.85
N ARG A 621 23.80 38.75 3.51
CA ARG A 621 22.84 38.01 2.67
C ARG A 621 23.53 37.43 1.44
N ARG A 622 23.05 36.27 0.99
CA ARG A 622 23.46 35.60 -0.24
C ARG A 622 22.23 35.12 -1.02
N PRO A 623 22.07 35.50 -2.30
CA PRO A 623 21.01 34.95 -3.15
C PRO A 623 21.13 33.42 -3.32
N CYS A 624 20.01 32.72 -3.26
CA CYS A 624 19.93 31.26 -3.46
C CYS A 624 18.99 30.84 -4.61
N GLY A 625 18.45 31.81 -5.35
CA GLY A 625 17.57 31.59 -6.48
C GLY A 625 16.13 31.28 -6.04
N HIS A 626 15.38 30.41 -6.70
CA HIS A 626 13.92 30.25 -6.49
C HIS A 626 13.51 29.49 -5.22
N SER A 627 14.41 28.72 -4.63
CA SER A 627 14.16 27.98 -3.39
C SER A 627 15.48 27.74 -2.68
N CYS A 628 15.41 27.46 -1.38
CA CYS A 628 16.57 27.24 -0.54
C CYS A 628 16.22 26.24 0.56
N SER A 629 17.03 25.19 0.76
CA SER A 629 16.86 24.26 1.88
C SER A 629 17.23 24.92 3.20
N ALA A 630 16.87 24.29 4.32
CA ALA A 630 17.49 24.62 5.60
C ALA A 630 19.03 24.56 5.46
N PRO A 631 19.77 25.53 6.04
CA PRO A 631 21.22 25.50 6.01
C PRO A 631 21.74 24.44 6.98
N ALA A 632 22.79 23.73 6.60
CA ALA A 632 23.49 22.81 7.49
C ALA A 632 24.87 23.39 7.86
N LEU A 633 25.17 23.46 9.15
CA LEU A 633 26.47 23.94 9.63
C LEU A 633 27.52 22.83 9.53
N TRP A 634 28.69 23.17 8.99
CA TRP A 634 29.87 22.32 8.89
C TRP A 634 31.11 23.10 9.33
N GLY A 635 31.40 23.08 10.64
CA GLY A 635 32.47 23.91 11.21
C GLY A 635 32.18 25.40 11.06
N ASP A 636 33.05 26.12 10.36
CA ASP A 636 32.94 27.54 10.00
C ASP A 636 32.24 27.78 8.65
N LYS A 637 31.58 26.75 8.11
CA LYS A 637 30.92 26.79 6.80
C LYS A 637 29.45 26.44 6.92
N LEU A 638 28.69 26.90 5.95
CA LEU A 638 27.31 26.52 5.74
C LEU A 638 27.19 25.80 4.42
N VAL A 639 26.42 24.73 4.41
CA VAL A 639 26.06 24.00 3.20
C VAL A 639 24.57 24.18 2.97
N VAL A 640 24.21 24.58 1.75
CA VAL A 640 22.84 24.89 1.39
C VAL A 640 22.53 24.40 -0.02
N MET A 641 21.31 23.91 -0.20
CA MET A 641 20.79 23.59 -1.52
C MET A 641 19.91 24.73 -2.00
N GLY A 642 20.21 25.28 -3.17
CA GLY A 642 19.41 26.31 -3.81
C GLY A 642 18.89 25.87 -5.16
N ARG A 643 18.13 26.76 -5.83
CA ARG A 643 17.63 26.52 -7.18
C ARG A 643 17.94 27.71 -8.07
N HIS A 644 18.85 27.54 -9.03
CA HIS A 644 19.35 28.63 -9.85
C HIS A 644 18.20 29.42 -10.49
N GLU A 645 18.23 30.75 -10.37
CA GLU A 645 17.18 31.65 -10.86
C GLU A 645 16.85 31.39 -12.34
N ARG A 646 17.82 31.54 -13.24
CA ARG A 646 17.56 31.38 -14.68
C ARG A 646 17.20 29.97 -15.15
N LEU A 647 17.79 28.94 -14.55
CA LEU A 647 17.70 27.57 -15.06
C LEU A 647 16.68 26.70 -14.31
N ALA A 648 16.19 27.18 -13.17
CA ALA A 648 15.42 26.39 -12.20
C ALA A 648 16.08 25.04 -11.85
N ARG A 649 17.42 24.95 -11.99
CA ARG A 649 18.17 23.74 -11.68
C ARG A 649 18.64 23.77 -10.23
N PRO A 650 18.51 22.67 -9.48
CA PRO A 650 19.07 22.58 -8.14
C PRO A 650 20.59 22.71 -8.17
N PHE A 651 21.15 23.38 -7.18
CA PHE A 651 22.58 23.45 -6.93
C PHE A 651 22.85 23.22 -5.45
N LEU A 652 24.05 22.73 -5.16
CA LEU A 652 24.60 22.63 -3.81
C LEU A 652 25.73 23.66 -3.68
N ALA A 653 25.68 24.48 -2.64
CA ALA A 653 26.71 25.47 -2.36
C ALA A 653 27.25 25.31 -0.94
N CYS A 654 28.55 25.54 -0.79
CA CYS A 654 29.19 25.73 0.50
C CYS A 654 29.74 27.14 0.60
N VAL A 655 29.42 27.79 1.71
CA VAL A 655 29.76 29.19 1.95
C VAL A 655 30.43 29.34 3.31
N LEU A 656 31.27 30.36 3.47
CA LEU A 656 31.79 30.74 4.79
C LEU A 656 30.64 31.28 5.64
N SER A 657 30.57 30.83 6.90
CA SER A 657 29.52 31.25 7.81
C SER A 657 29.71 32.70 8.30
N ALA A 658 30.95 33.21 8.25
CA ALA A 658 31.30 34.55 8.69
C ALA A 658 30.72 35.67 7.80
N ASP A 659 30.71 35.48 6.48
CA ASP A 659 30.36 36.52 5.50
C ASP A 659 29.52 36.03 4.30
N GLY A 660 29.25 34.73 4.20
CA GLY A 660 28.52 34.14 3.08
C GLY A 660 29.34 33.98 1.79
N GLU A 661 30.68 34.14 1.83
CA GLU A 661 31.54 33.93 0.67
C GLU A 661 31.40 32.50 0.16
N THR A 662 31.18 32.34 -1.15
CA THR A 662 31.03 31.01 -1.75
C THR A 662 32.39 30.34 -1.93
N LEU A 663 32.62 29.26 -1.20
CA LEU A 663 33.82 28.44 -1.32
C LEU A 663 33.76 27.54 -2.54
N TRP A 664 32.60 26.91 -2.74
CA TRP A 664 32.32 26.10 -3.91
C TRP A 664 30.81 26.04 -4.17
N GLU A 665 30.46 25.81 -5.43
CA GLU A 665 29.09 25.59 -5.87
C GLU A 665 29.10 24.56 -7.00
N MET A 666 28.12 23.67 -6.99
CA MET A 666 27.98 22.62 -8.01
C MET A 666 26.52 22.42 -8.40
N ALA A 667 26.30 22.18 -9.69
CA ALA A 667 24.99 21.75 -10.16
C ALA A 667 24.69 20.34 -9.64
N GLN A 668 23.49 20.12 -9.10
CA GLN A 668 23.11 18.78 -8.67
C GLN A 668 22.73 17.93 -9.91
N PRO A 669 23.31 16.73 -10.10
CA PRO A 669 22.95 15.89 -11.23
C PRO A 669 21.61 15.17 -10.98
N GLY A 670 20.54 15.57 -11.66
CA GLY A 670 19.27 14.82 -11.68
C GLY A 670 18.04 15.66 -11.97
N GLU A 671 17.00 15.01 -12.49
CA GLU A 671 15.62 15.51 -12.50
C GLU A 671 15.08 15.48 -11.07
N VAL A 672 15.46 16.50 -10.29
CA VAL A 672 14.76 16.82 -9.05
C VAL A 672 13.36 17.27 -9.47
N GLY A 673 12.39 16.37 -9.31
CA GLY A 673 10.98 16.56 -9.66
C GLY A 673 10.43 17.84 -9.03
N GLY A 674 9.33 18.35 -9.59
CA GLY A 674 8.80 19.69 -9.31
C GLY A 674 8.68 20.11 -7.83
N PHE A 675 8.71 21.43 -7.66
CA PHE A 675 8.34 22.30 -6.54
C PHE A 675 8.74 22.05 -5.07
N ASN A 676 8.93 20.84 -4.53
CA ASN A 676 9.12 20.67 -3.06
C ASN A 676 10.15 19.60 -2.66
N SER A 677 11.09 19.31 -3.54
CA SER A 677 11.80 18.03 -3.55
C SER A 677 13.14 17.98 -2.83
N ILE A 678 13.39 18.97 -1.96
CA ILE A 678 14.60 19.03 -1.13
C ILE A 678 14.14 19.13 0.32
N GLN A 679 14.18 18.01 1.02
CA GLN A 679 13.48 17.88 2.30
C GLN A 679 14.42 17.93 3.51
N ALA A 680 15.69 17.53 3.36
CA ALA A 680 16.66 17.57 4.46
C ALA A 680 18.11 17.60 3.96
N THR A 681 18.91 18.45 4.59
CA THR A 681 20.38 18.47 4.52
C THR A 681 20.93 18.18 5.91
N MET A 682 21.84 17.22 6.02
CA MET A 682 22.44 16.85 7.30
C MET A 682 23.94 16.66 7.14
N VAL A 683 24.70 17.25 8.05
CA VAL A 683 26.17 17.12 8.09
C VAL A 683 26.54 16.19 9.24
N ARG A 684 27.40 15.20 8.96
CA ARG A 684 28.01 14.31 9.95
C ARG A 684 29.49 14.16 9.63
N GLY A 685 30.35 14.76 10.45
CA GLY A 685 31.78 14.80 10.18
C GLY A 685 32.07 15.56 8.89
N ASP A 686 32.70 14.88 7.93
CA ASP A 686 33.03 15.36 6.58
C ASP A 686 32.00 14.92 5.51
N ARG A 687 30.89 14.30 5.92
CA ARG A 687 29.82 13.84 5.01
C ARG A 687 28.61 14.75 5.09
N LEU A 688 28.03 15.04 3.93
CA LEU A 688 26.73 15.67 3.78
C LEU A 688 25.75 14.68 3.16
N LEU A 689 24.62 14.47 3.82
CA LEU A 689 23.48 13.77 3.27
C LEU A 689 22.49 14.78 2.72
N VAL A 690 22.04 14.54 1.49
CA VAL A 690 20.99 15.31 0.83
C VAL A 690 19.88 14.36 0.44
N MET A 691 18.73 14.51 1.06
CA MET A 691 17.54 13.75 0.69
C MET A 691 16.72 14.51 -0.35
N HIS A 692 16.30 13.80 -1.38
CA HIS A 692 15.39 14.27 -2.42
C HIS A 692 14.31 13.22 -2.70
N ASP A 693 13.27 13.58 -3.45
CA ASP A 693 12.07 12.74 -3.67
C ASP A 693 12.35 11.28 -4.00
N LYS A 694 13.41 11.04 -4.79
CA LYS A 694 13.76 9.73 -5.34
C LYS A 694 15.14 9.26 -4.89
N GLY A 695 15.66 9.72 -3.76
CA GLY A 695 17.04 9.39 -3.43
C GLY A 695 17.65 10.08 -2.22
N ILE A 696 18.79 9.53 -1.83
CA ILE A 696 19.74 10.16 -0.91
C ILE A 696 21.07 10.23 -1.63
N ASP A 697 21.60 11.44 -1.75
CA ASP A 697 22.97 11.68 -2.18
C ASP A 697 23.86 11.87 -0.95
N VAL A 698 25.03 11.25 -0.96
CA VAL A 698 26.08 11.49 0.04
C VAL A 698 27.22 12.23 -0.63
N TYR A 699 27.63 13.35 -0.05
CA TYR A 699 28.72 14.19 -0.54
C TYR A 699 29.87 14.22 0.46
N ASP A 700 31.08 14.21 -0.07
CA ASP A 700 32.31 14.46 0.67
C ASP A 700 32.59 15.96 0.67
N LEU A 701 32.51 16.56 1.86
CA LEU A 701 32.65 18.00 2.05
C LEU A 701 34.12 18.45 1.97
N GLU A 702 35.09 17.60 2.32
CA GLU A 702 36.52 17.92 2.20
C GLU A 702 36.97 18.01 0.74
N HIS A 703 36.35 17.25 -0.15
CA HIS A 703 36.68 17.21 -1.57
C HIS A 703 35.72 18.05 -2.43
N ASN A 704 35.46 19.29 -2.01
CA ASN A 704 34.61 20.28 -2.72
C ASN A 704 33.19 19.77 -3.03
N GLY A 705 32.60 19.01 -2.09
CA GLY A 705 31.27 18.47 -2.28
C GLY A 705 31.21 17.39 -3.36
N LYS A 706 32.28 16.65 -3.63
CA LYS A 706 32.22 15.55 -4.59
C LYS A 706 31.22 14.50 -4.08
N ARG A 707 30.28 14.08 -4.92
CA ARG A 707 29.34 13.01 -4.57
C ARG A 707 30.11 11.71 -4.34
N ALA A 708 30.05 11.19 -3.11
CA ALA A 708 30.65 9.94 -2.69
C ALA A 708 29.73 8.76 -3.06
N ALA A 709 28.44 8.89 -2.77
CA ALA A 709 27.45 7.84 -3.01
C ALA A 709 26.09 8.40 -3.44
N ARG A 710 25.27 7.55 -4.06
CA ARG A 710 23.88 7.83 -4.39
C ARG A 710 23.04 6.58 -4.16
N VAL A 711 21.98 6.75 -3.39
CA VAL A 711 20.89 5.78 -3.27
C VAL A 711 19.70 6.35 -4.04
N HIS A 712 19.18 5.61 -5.01
CA HIS A 712 17.95 5.98 -5.71
C HIS A 712 16.73 5.37 -5.02
N TYR A 713 15.52 5.87 -5.24
CA TYR A 713 14.26 5.23 -4.83
C TYR A 713 13.25 5.35 -5.96
N ASP A 714 12.44 4.31 -6.11
CA ASP A 714 11.34 4.27 -7.09
C ASP A 714 10.03 4.84 -6.50
N PHE A 715 10.10 5.36 -5.27
CA PHE A 715 8.99 5.98 -4.55
C PHE A 715 9.45 7.25 -3.84
N TYR A 716 8.46 8.01 -3.35
CA TYR A 716 8.67 9.29 -2.69
C TYR A 716 9.19 9.12 -1.26
N LEU A 717 10.36 9.68 -0.98
CA LEU A 717 10.81 9.91 0.40
C LEU A 717 10.20 11.21 0.91
N SER A 718 9.60 11.17 2.09
CA SER A 718 8.99 12.34 2.76
C SER A 718 9.55 12.61 4.15
N ILE A 719 10.46 11.76 4.66
CA ILE A 719 10.86 11.76 6.07
C ILE A 719 12.39 11.82 6.16
N PRO A 720 12.97 12.79 6.88
CA PRO A 720 14.42 12.90 7.04
C PRO A 720 15.05 11.61 7.58
N PRO A 721 16.22 11.20 7.07
CA PRO A 721 16.93 10.04 7.62
C PRO A 721 17.54 10.38 8.99
N ALA A 722 17.68 9.37 9.83
CA ALA A 722 18.49 9.45 11.04
C ALA A 722 19.89 8.88 10.75
N VAL A 723 20.94 9.46 11.36
CA VAL A 723 22.33 9.00 11.14
C VAL A 723 23.01 8.69 12.46
N ALA A 724 23.65 7.52 12.52
CA ALA A 724 24.52 7.14 13.62
C ALA A 724 25.75 6.39 13.12
N GLY A 725 26.92 6.85 13.57
CA GLY A 725 28.20 6.37 13.04
C GLY A 725 28.26 6.51 11.52
N GLN A 726 28.59 5.41 10.83
CA GLN A 726 28.65 5.31 9.37
C GLN A 726 27.31 4.85 8.74
N ARG A 727 26.21 4.83 9.50
CA ARG A 727 24.92 4.33 9.01
C ARG A 727 23.88 5.43 8.88
N ALA A 728 23.17 5.42 7.75
CA ALA A 728 21.91 6.15 7.56
C ALA A 728 20.72 5.20 7.71
N TYR A 729 19.75 5.62 8.49
CA TYR A 729 18.49 4.96 8.75
C TYR A 729 17.40 5.78 8.07
N VAL A 730 16.80 5.22 7.01
CA VAL A 730 15.90 5.92 6.10
C VAL A 730 14.50 5.34 6.26
N PRO A 731 13.59 6.02 6.98
CA PRO A 731 12.20 5.60 7.05
C PRO A 731 11.54 5.61 5.68
N LEU A 732 10.73 4.60 5.38
CA LEU A 732 9.98 4.53 4.14
C LEU A 732 8.53 4.96 4.36
N SER A 733 7.97 5.70 3.41
CA SER A 733 6.57 6.18 3.46
C SER A 733 5.54 5.05 3.45
N LEU A 734 5.89 3.89 2.87
CA LEU A 734 5.07 2.68 2.83
C LEU A 734 5.43 1.65 3.92
N GLY A 735 6.22 2.07 4.91
CA GLY A 735 6.69 1.21 5.98
C GLY A 735 8.03 0.53 5.69
N GLY A 736 8.71 0.18 6.76
CA GLY A 736 10.07 -0.30 6.83
C GLY A 736 11.05 0.86 7.03
N MET A 737 12.30 0.48 7.20
CA MET A 737 13.41 1.41 7.25
C MET A 737 14.59 0.77 6.54
N GLN A 738 15.26 1.53 5.67
CA GLN A 738 16.46 1.03 5.01
C GLN A 738 17.70 1.57 5.70
N VAL A 739 18.69 0.70 5.86
CA VAL A 739 19.97 1.05 6.47
C VAL A 739 21.04 1.03 5.41
N PHE A 740 21.74 2.15 5.29
CA PHE A 740 22.84 2.31 4.34
C PHE A 740 24.14 2.54 5.05
N ASP A 741 25.20 2.03 4.47
CA ASP A 741 26.54 2.49 4.75
C ASP A 741 26.80 3.81 4.02
N LEU A 742 27.20 4.84 4.77
CA LEU A 742 27.37 6.20 4.24
C LEU A 742 28.59 6.36 3.37
N ASP A 743 29.63 5.54 3.55
CA ASP A 743 30.86 5.65 2.78
C ASP A 743 30.72 4.99 1.41
N THR A 744 30.05 3.85 1.36
CA THR A 744 29.87 3.06 0.13
C THR A 744 28.55 3.35 -0.59
N GLY A 745 27.54 3.83 0.13
CA GLY A 745 26.15 3.89 -0.36
C GLY A 745 25.48 2.52 -0.46
N GLU A 746 26.13 1.46 0.02
CA GLU A 746 25.57 0.11 -0.01
C GLU A 746 24.41 0.00 0.98
N MET A 747 23.32 -0.62 0.53
CA MET A 747 22.21 -0.97 1.40
C MET A 747 22.63 -2.17 2.26
N LEU A 748 22.77 -1.94 3.56
CA LEU A 748 23.16 -2.98 4.53
C LEU A 748 21.97 -3.88 4.86
N HIS A 749 20.82 -3.27 5.17
CA HIS A 749 19.63 -3.97 5.62
C HIS A 749 18.36 -3.27 5.14
N GLU A 750 17.33 -4.06 4.89
CA GLU A 750 15.94 -3.61 4.95
C GLU A 750 15.36 -4.05 6.29
N LEU A 751 15.12 -3.09 7.18
CA LEU A 751 14.61 -3.31 8.52
C LEU A 751 13.09 -3.27 8.54
N ILE A 752 12.52 -4.35 9.08
CA ILE A 752 11.11 -4.42 9.41
C ILE A 752 10.95 -3.93 10.85
N CYS A 753 10.69 -2.63 11.02
CA CYS A 753 10.56 -2.01 12.34
C CYS A 753 9.28 -1.15 12.47
N ALA A 754 8.94 -0.34 11.46
CA ALA A 754 7.72 0.47 11.46
C ALA A 754 6.97 0.26 10.16
N ARG A 755 5.64 0.33 10.11
CA ARG A 755 4.87 0.06 8.87
C ARG A 755 3.98 1.22 8.41
N ALA A 756 3.59 2.13 9.29
CA ALA A 756 3.10 3.45 8.88
C ALA A 756 4.29 4.40 8.68
N GLY A 757 4.10 5.49 7.91
CA GLY A 757 5.10 6.57 7.82
C GLY A 757 5.62 6.90 9.23
N CYS A 758 6.93 6.87 9.40
CA CYS A 758 7.53 7.02 10.73
C CYS A 758 8.71 7.96 10.70
N THR A 759 8.87 8.76 11.74
CA THR A 759 10.13 9.47 12.00
C THR A 759 11.06 8.57 12.79
N ALA A 760 12.37 8.77 12.62
CA ALA A 760 13.38 8.03 13.33
C ALA A 760 14.35 8.98 14.06
N LEU A 761 14.77 8.56 15.24
CA LEU A 761 15.90 9.13 15.97
C LEU A 761 16.90 8.01 16.23
N VAL A 762 18.17 8.28 15.99
CA VAL A 762 19.24 7.43 16.51
C VAL A 762 20.08 8.25 17.47
N ASP A 763 20.21 7.75 18.69
CA ASP A 763 21.03 8.35 19.72
C ASP A 763 21.94 7.30 20.36
N GLY A 764 23.24 7.43 20.10
CA GLY A 764 24.22 6.38 20.39
C GLY A 764 23.91 5.10 19.61
N ASP A 765 23.78 3.99 20.33
CA ASP A 765 23.42 2.67 19.79
C ASP A 765 21.92 2.39 19.87
N GLU A 766 21.09 3.38 20.21
CA GLU A 766 19.66 3.21 20.36
C GLU A 766 18.90 3.87 19.21
N LEU A 767 17.93 3.15 18.66
CA LEU A 767 17.03 3.65 17.63
C LEU A 767 15.63 3.81 18.22
N PHE A 768 15.01 4.95 17.98
CA PHE A 768 13.61 5.21 18.25
C PHE A 768 12.88 5.47 16.95
N THR A 769 11.68 4.91 16.81
CA THR A 769 10.78 5.26 15.71
C THR A 769 9.46 5.73 16.28
N LEU A 770 8.87 6.74 15.65
CA LEU A 770 7.51 7.18 15.93
C LEU A 770 6.68 7.02 14.66
N GLU A 771 5.73 6.12 14.69
CA GLU A 771 4.77 5.93 13.61
C GLU A 771 3.67 6.99 13.65
N TRP A 772 3.07 7.33 12.51
CA TRP A 772 1.93 8.24 12.44
C TRP A 772 0.73 7.82 13.29
N SER A 773 0.63 6.53 13.63
CA SER A 773 -0.35 5.96 14.57
C SER A 773 -0.14 6.39 16.02
N GLY A 774 1.00 7.02 16.33
CA GLY A 774 1.44 7.33 17.68
C GLY A 774 2.12 6.17 18.38
N LEU A 775 2.56 5.13 17.66
CA LEU A 775 3.37 4.06 18.25
C LEU A 775 4.84 4.49 18.33
N LEU A 776 5.28 4.88 19.53
CA LEU A 776 6.68 5.12 19.82
C LEU A 776 7.35 3.79 20.18
N THR A 777 8.38 3.41 19.44
CA THR A 777 9.11 2.16 19.68
C THR A 777 10.59 2.44 19.89
N LYS A 778 11.18 1.82 20.92
CA LYS A 778 12.62 1.73 21.08
C LYS A 778 13.10 0.37 20.60
N TRP A 779 14.16 0.39 19.79
CA TRP A 779 14.71 -0.80 19.16
C TRP A 779 16.07 -1.17 19.72
N SER A 780 16.35 -2.47 19.77
CA SER A 780 17.71 -2.96 19.91
C SER A 780 18.50 -2.70 18.62
N PRO A 781 19.77 -2.27 18.69
CA PRO A 781 20.62 -2.09 17.51
C PRO A 781 20.94 -3.41 16.79
N GLU A 782 20.77 -4.54 17.47
CA GLU A 782 21.05 -5.86 16.92
C GLU A 782 19.95 -6.30 15.96
N ALA A 783 20.23 -6.12 14.67
CA ALA A 783 19.45 -6.71 13.59
C ALA A 783 19.64 -8.22 13.57
N ARG A 784 18.53 -8.96 13.59
CA ARG A 784 18.55 -10.42 13.37
C ARG A 784 18.06 -10.71 11.97
N PRO A 785 18.66 -11.69 11.26
CA PRO A 785 18.11 -12.14 9.99
C PRO A 785 16.66 -12.58 10.21
N LEU A 786 15.81 -12.30 9.22
CA LEU A 786 14.44 -12.80 9.21
C LEU A 786 14.48 -14.32 9.39
N GLN A 787 13.73 -14.85 10.37
CA GLN A 787 13.59 -16.29 10.46
C GLN A 787 12.86 -16.76 9.20
N PRO A 788 13.26 -17.89 8.58
CA PRO A 788 12.42 -18.49 7.55
C PRO A 788 11.04 -18.67 8.16
N ALA A 789 10.01 -18.31 7.40
CA ALA A 789 8.64 -18.50 7.83
C ALA A 789 8.50 -19.92 8.39
N PRO A 790 7.75 -20.15 9.49
CA PRO A 790 7.19 -21.47 9.74
C PRO A 790 6.54 -21.94 8.43
N ALA A 791 6.29 -23.24 8.27
CA ALA A 791 5.47 -23.73 7.17
C ALA A 791 3.99 -23.28 7.31
N VAL A 792 3.74 -21.98 7.54
CA VAL A 792 2.58 -21.26 7.06
C VAL A 792 2.55 -21.58 5.58
N ALA A 793 1.46 -22.21 5.18
CA ALA A 793 1.38 -22.97 3.97
C ALA A 793 1.96 -22.19 2.79
N GLU A 794 3.14 -22.61 2.28
CA GLU A 794 3.63 -22.20 0.96
C GLU A 794 2.60 -22.52 -0.15
N THR A 795 1.50 -23.21 0.20
CA THR A 795 0.39 -23.63 -0.64
C THR A 795 -0.47 -22.49 -1.20
N GLY A 796 -0.09 -21.22 -0.95
CA GLY A 796 -0.78 -20.07 -1.50
C GLY A 796 -2.10 -19.75 -0.81
N TRP A 797 -2.65 -18.56 -1.11
CA TRP A 797 -3.93 -18.03 -0.61
C TRP A 797 -5.17 -18.81 -1.09
N SER A 798 -5.02 -20.08 -1.40
CA SER A 798 -6.12 -20.98 -1.78
C SER A 798 -6.41 -21.90 -0.60
N GLY A 799 -7.56 -21.70 0.04
CA GLY A 799 -8.07 -22.69 0.98
C GLY A 799 -8.40 -23.99 0.26
N THR A 800 -8.74 -25.04 1.01
CA THR A 800 -9.34 -26.21 0.38
C THR A 800 -10.72 -25.86 -0.17
N PRO A 801 -11.08 -26.28 -1.41
CA PRO A 801 -12.48 -26.28 -1.81
C PRO A 801 -13.31 -26.92 -0.71
N PRO A 802 -14.51 -26.40 -0.39
CA PRO A 802 -15.32 -27.00 0.64
C PRO A 802 -15.54 -28.46 0.22
N GLY A 803 -15.02 -29.42 0.99
CA GLY A 803 -15.24 -30.85 0.71
C GLY A 803 -16.74 -31.23 0.72
N ASP A 804 -17.56 -30.27 1.14
CA ASP A 804 -18.99 -30.23 1.32
C ASP A 804 -19.66 -29.17 0.43
N LEU A 805 -19.08 -28.74 -0.71
CA LEU A 805 -19.74 -27.79 -1.63
C LEU A 805 -21.20 -28.17 -1.94
N PRO A 806 -21.57 -29.45 -2.19
CA PRO A 806 -22.97 -29.82 -2.36
C PRO A 806 -23.84 -29.54 -1.13
N GLU A 807 -23.30 -29.59 0.09
CA GLU A 807 -24.00 -29.23 1.33
C GLU A 807 -24.13 -27.72 1.50
N VAL A 808 -23.09 -26.95 1.16
CA VAL A 808 -23.13 -25.49 1.10
C VAL A 808 -24.21 -25.03 0.11
N LEU A 809 -24.21 -25.58 -1.11
CA LEU A 809 -25.22 -25.27 -2.12
C LEU A 809 -26.62 -25.69 -1.70
N ARG A 810 -26.79 -26.87 -1.09
CA ARG A 810 -28.10 -27.31 -0.54
C ARG A 810 -28.62 -26.39 0.57
N THR A 811 -27.73 -25.91 1.43
CA THR A 811 -28.07 -24.96 2.50
C THR A 811 -28.51 -23.62 1.91
N LEU A 812 -27.81 -23.18 0.85
CA LEU A 812 -28.11 -21.95 0.16
C LEU A 812 -29.44 -22.02 -0.60
N THR A 813 -29.74 -23.11 -1.31
CA THR A 813 -30.97 -23.19 -2.13
C THR A 813 -32.22 -23.51 -1.33
N GLY A 814 -32.11 -23.96 -0.07
CA GLY A 814 -33.24 -24.16 0.86
C GLY A 814 -34.19 -25.32 0.52
N ASP A 815 -34.14 -25.85 -0.70
CA ASP A 815 -35.13 -26.79 -1.24
C ASP A 815 -34.66 -28.26 -1.19
N GLY A 816 -33.43 -28.54 -0.74
CA GLY A 816 -32.85 -29.88 -0.80
C GLY A 816 -32.71 -30.43 -2.23
N ARG A 817 -32.79 -29.55 -3.23
CA ARG A 817 -32.62 -29.80 -4.67
C ARG A 817 -31.33 -29.19 -5.18
#